data_AF-A0A1Y2G5P9-F1
#
_entry.id   AF-A0A1Y2G5P9-F1
#
_cell.length_a   1.000
_cell.length_b   1.000
_cell.length_c   1.000
_cell.angle_alpha   90.00
_cell.angle_beta   90.00
_cell.angle_gamma   90.00
#
_symmetry.space_group_name_H-M   'P 1'
#
loop_
_entity.id
_entity.type
_entity.pdbx_description
1 polymer ?
#
loop_
_entity_poly.entity_id
_entity_poly.type
_entity_poly.pdbx_seq_one_letter_code
_entity_poly.pdbx_strand_id
1 'polypeptide(L)'
;MNDDANVLLSRELDHHLAFFKRRHEIEVEYVESLRKLVNKDPHADDRSLLPPSWRKTSSLVRAETSEETMAHSLRARELDYLVKKLTTLKDDKDRMRRRVKEDSRTTRDAHVDYIAVVERLKRNYERKVEDVQAHEREEQEREREHEKEGSGSGSWPPEHWSGSESSGKGVVDGGNRPRKGSSASSRGDGDSPPMAHGSPPLPAPVFVSGAGSTGTQAHSAYRDPPTGKANVFEAIAKRDWTSDKHRINSLARAVGNLAKGGDANAGGVGLGGGKSHPPRAVRARAAGSKLKREAEQADRDYRDGVWRLETLRLQRARVAAAARTFLIDFAGELSFALKDVLEVHASSLYNVGNAMLKNGETVKKGAHDLNPELEATDFARSLRAHAPEPRVYYKNYFVGECRDLLFGVSLTDYHATHPDLLVPLIVQHCIAFIDAHGIANEGIYRISGKQSTVQQLVHQIERNEKDFRFEDREDPATVAGLLKLYLRQLPFSLFPFPTADRLAFSADIMKDFEPTIASLARRLRRLAVPNQATLKALVEHLARVVEHEPTNKMTAANLGVIFAPVVFQEEEVATIESAKNSAKDLVMEVLISQHATLFEGLPADLAAGRLSRAPSGSASRALSPARHQTPPFEQQVQQQILKIQQASLQEQQQQQQQQQHVPLQAPLQQLQPLPQPLPPHQLPPNDDRPRLQPSSSADIYDINAARPANSSDPPQPPTSTGAPPPSLLSSPTGS
;
A
#
# COMPACT_ATOMS: atom_id res chain seq x y z
N MET A 1 19.53 36.51 -3.87
CA MET A 1 19.35 35.83 -5.18
C MET A 1 20.01 34.46 -5.22
N ASN A 2 21.36 34.34 -5.22
CA ASN A 2 22.01 33.03 -5.32
C ASN A 2 21.67 32.08 -4.15
N ASP A 3 21.63 32.58 -2.91
CA ASP A 3 21.27 31.76 -1.75
C ASP A 3 19.80 31.31 -1.80
N ASP A 4 18.88 32.19 -2.22
CA ASP A 4 17.45 31.89 -2.34
C ASP A 4 17.20 30.79 -3.39
N ALA A 5 17.84 30.90 -4.56
CA ALA A 5 17.79 29.87 -5.60
C ALA A 5 18.33 28.52 -5.11
N ASN A 6 19.39 28.53 -4.30
CA ASN A 6 19.97 27.33 -3.71
C ASN A 6 19.01 26.66 -2.71
N VAL A 7 18.35 27.47 -1.86
CA VAL A 7 17.33 26.99 -0.91
C VAL A 7 16.15 26.38 -1.66
N LEU A 8 15.68 26.99 -2.74
CA LEU A 8 14.58 26.45 -3.57
C LEU A 8 14.97 25.09 -4.20
N LEU A 9 16.12 25.00 -4.88
CA LEU A 9 16.59 23.75 -5.48
C LEU A 9 16.82 22.63 -4.45
N SER A 10 17.35 22.98 -3.26
CA SER A 10 17.53 22.03 -2.16
C SER A 10 16.18 21.50 -1.67
N ARG A 11 15.22 22.40 -1.45
CA ARG A 11 13.88 22.08 -0.98
C ARG A 11 13.12 21.18 -1.97
N GLU A 12 13.28 21.40 -3.27
CA GLU A 12 12.59 20.61 -4.28
C GLU A 12 13.13 19.17 -4.35
N LEU A 13 14.46 19.00 -4.25
CA LEU A 13 15.08 17.70 -4.10
C LEU A 13 14.62 16.99 -2.81
N ASP A 14 14.52 17.72 -1.70
CA ASP A 14 14.00 17.18 -0.43
C ASP A 14 12.53 16.74 -0.53
N HIS A 15 11.66 17.50 -1.21
CA HIS A 15 10.26 17.11 -1.45
C HIS A 15 10.16 15.79 -2.24
N HIS A 16 10.85 15.69 -3.37
CA HIS A 16 10.84 14.46 -4.19
C HIS A 16 11.43 13.27 -3.44
N LEU A 17 12.54 13.47 -2.72
CA LEU A 17 13.15 12.42 -1.91
C LEU A 17 12.20 11.93 -0.81
N ALA A 18 11.49 12.82 -0.13
CA ALA A 18 10.50 12.47 0.89
C ALA A 18 9.32 11.68 0.29
N PHE A 19 8.82 12.11 -0.88
CA PHE A 19 7.75 11.40 -1.59
C PHE A 19 8.16 9.97 -1.95
N PHE A 20 9.32 9.78 -2.62
CA PHE A 20 9.75 8.44 -3.03
C PHE A 20 10.13 7.55 -1.84
N LYS A 21 10.68 8.10 -0.74
CA LYS A 21 10.86 7.37 0.52
C LYS A 21 9.53 6.84 1.07
N ARG A 22 8.53 7.72 1.20
CA ARG A 22 7.22 7.29 1.72
C ARG A 22 6.53 6.32 0.78
N ARG A 23 6.67 6.48 -0.54
CA ARG A 23 6.13 5.51 -1.52
C ARG A 23 6.81 4.15 -1.41
N HIS A 24 8.14 4.10 -1.23
CA HIS A 24 8.89 2.87 -0.99
C HIS A 24 8.39 2.14 0.27
N GLU A 25 8.25 2.85 1.40
CA GLU A 25 7.74 2.28 2.66
C GLU A 25 6.37 1.62 2.48
N ILE A 26 5.43 2.31 1.83
CA ILE A 26 4.07 1.80 1.55
C ILE A 26 4.13 0.56 0.64
N GLU A 27 5.00 0.56 -0.37
CA GLU A 27 5.16 -0.59 -1.28
C GLU A 27 5.71 -1.83 -0.55
N VAL A 28 6.66 -1.65 0.37
CA VAL A 28 7.21 -2.73 1.21
C VAL A 28 6.15 -3.29 2.16
N GLU A 29 5.41 -2.43 2.84
CA GLU A 29 4.31 -2.83 3.74
C GLU A 29 3.22 -3.61 3.00
N TYR A 30 2.89 -3.20 1.77
CA TYR A 30 1.95 -3.91 0.90
C TYR A 30 2.47 -5.31 0.53
N VAL A 31 3.72 -5.41 0.07
CA VAL A 31 4.37 -6.68 -0.29
C VAL A 31 4.44 -7.64 0.91
N GLU A 32 4.75 -7.16 2.10
CA GLU A 32 4.73 -7.99 3.31
C GLU A 32 3.34 -8.51 3.65
N SER A 33 2.32 -7.65 3.48
CA SER A 33 0.92 -8.00 3.72
C SER A 33 0.44 -9.10 2.76
N LEU A 34 0.77 -8.99 1.47
CA LEU A 34 0.48 -10.04 0.48
C LEU A 34 1.23 -11.35 0.77
N ARG A 35 2.52 -11.32 1.14
CA ARG A 35 3.26 -12.54 1.55
C ARG A 35 2.60 -13.24 2.74
N LYS A 36 2.15 -12.49 3.75
CA LYS A 36 1.42 -13.03 4.90
C LYS A 36 0.09 -13.66 4.48
N LEU A 37 -0.60 -13.09 3.49
CA LEU A 37 -1.84 -13.63 2.94
C LEU A 37 -1.62 -14.95 2.16
N VAL A 38 -0.64 -14.99 1.24
CA VAL A 38 -0.32 -16.19 0.44
C VAL A 38 0.08 -17.38 1.32
N ASN A 39 0.89 -17.13 2.36
CA ASN A 39 1.39 -18.17 3.26
C ASN A 39 0.34 -18.68 4.29
N LYS A 40 -0.82 -18.02 4.40
CA LYS A 40 -1.86 -18.39 5.37
C LYS A 40 -2.89 -19.32 4.72
N ASP A 41 -2.61 -20.62 4.69
CA ASP A 41 -3.61 -21.64 4.34
C ASP A 41 -4.15 -22.34 5.61
N PRO A 42 -5.27 -21.87 6.20
CA PRO A 42 -5.82 -22.45 7.42
C PRO A 42 -6.43 -23.86 7.23
N HIS A 43 -6.55 -24.35 5.99
CA HIS A 43 -7.23 -25.61 5.67
C HIS A 43 -6.47 -26.40 4.60
N ALA A 44 -5.14 -26.54 4.74
CA ALA A 44 -4.34 -27.34 3.81
C ALA A 44 -4.78 -28.82 3.78
N ASP A 45 -5.08 -29.39 4.96
CA ASP A 45 -5.29 -30.84 5.14
C ASP A 45 -6.71 -31.32 4.80
N ASP A 46 -7.76 -30.53 5.11
CA ASP A 46 -9.18 -30.91 4.93
C ASP A 46 -9.67 -30.90 3.46
N ARG A 47 -8.84 -30.42 2.52
CA ARG A 47 -9.24 -30.21 1.12
C ARG A 47 -9.43 -31.50 0.32
N SER A 48 -9.02 -32.65 0.85
CA SER A 48 -9.11 -33.95 0.16
C SER A 48 -10.54 -34.33 -0.23
N LEU A 49 -11.51 -33.97 0.63
CA LEU A 49 -12.96 -34.22 0.45
C LEU A 49 -13.64 -33.22 -0.49
N LEU A 50 -12.99 -32.11 -0.84
CA LEU A 50 -13.59 -31.08 -1.71
C LEU A 50 -13.41 -31.42 -3.20
N PRO A 51 -14.38 -31.03 -4.06
CA PRO A 51 -14.27 -31.14 -5.52
C PRO A 51 -12.91 -30.65 -6.05
N PRO A 52 -12.28 -31.39 -7.00
CA PRO A 52 -10.99 -30.99 -7.57
C PRO A 52 -10.98 -29.59 -8.21
N SER A 53 -12.11 -29.18 -8.78
CA SER A 53 -12.29 -27.84 -9.38
C SER A 53 -12.25 -26.72 -8.34
N TRP A 54 -12.91 -26.88 -7.19
CA TRP A 54 -12.87 -25.91 -6.09
C TRP A 54 -11.45 -25.80 -5.48
N ARG A 55 -10.73 -26.92 -5.40
CA ARG A 55 -9.30 -26.91 -5.06
C ARG A 55 -8.48 -26.15 -6.10
N LYS A 56 -8.70 -26.42 -7.39
CA LYS A 56 -8.00 -25.76 -8.51
C LYS A 56 -8.21 -24.25 -8.48
N THR A 57 -9.44 -23.76 -8.30
CA THR A 57 -9.72 -22.31 -8.24
C THR A 57 -9.14 -21.65 -7.00
N SER A 58 -9.22 -22.30 -5.83
CA SER A 58 -8.55 -21.77 -4.63
C SER A 58 -7.02 -21.77 -4.76
N SER A 59 -6.41 -22.75 -5.43
CA SER A 59 -4.96 -22.71 -5.73
C SER A 59 -4.62 -21.62 -6.75
N LEU A 60 -5.50 -21.36 -7.71
CA LEU A 60 -5.31 -20.33 -8.74
C LEU A 60 -5.30 -18.94 -8.11
N VAL A 61 -6.25 -18.62 -7.23
CA VAL A 61 -6.26 -17.33 -6.51
C VAL A 61 -4.99 -17.13 -5.68
N ARG A 62 -4.46 -18.17 -5.02
CA ARG A 62 -3.20 -18.05 -4.28
C ARG A 62 -1.96 -17.92 -5.18
N ALA A 63 -1.95 -18.58 -6.32
CA ALA A 63 -0.89 -18.40 -7.32
C ALA A 63 -0.92 -16.99 -7.91
N GLU A 64 -2.11 -16.45 -8.18
CA GLU A 64 -2.35 -15.08 -8.63
C GLU A 64 -1.79 -14.06 -7.64
N THR A 65 -2.18 -14.14 -6.36
CA THR A 65 -1.69 -13.23 -5.31
C THR A 65 -0.18 -13.39 -5.06
N SER A 66 0.38 -14.57 -5.34
CA SER A 66 1.84 -14.80 -5.34
C SER A 66 2.54 -14.06 -6.49
N GLU A 67 1.99 -14.09 -7.71
CA GLU A 67 2.51 -13.32 -8.85
C GLU A 67 2.36 -11.80 -8.62
N GLU A 68 1.25 -11.34 -8.01
CA GLU A 68 1.08 -9.95 -7.54
C GLU A 68 2.20 -9.56 -6.59
N THR A 69 2.44 -10.40 -5.57
CA THR A 69 3.51 -10.20 -4.60
C THR A 69 4.88 -10.05 -5.27
N MET A 70 5.16 -10.82 -6.33
CA MET A 70 6.42 -10.70 -7.08
C MET A 70 6.52 -9.39 -7.86
N ALA A 71 5.45 -8.97 -8.55
CA ALA A 71 5.42 -7.72 -9.30
C ALA A 71 5.63 -6.50 -8.37
N HIS A 72 4.91 -6.45 -7.25
CA HIS A 72 5.11 -5.39 -6.25
C HIS A 72 6.48 -5.48 -5.54
N SER A 73 7.04 -6.69 -5.36
CA SER A 73 8.41 -6.86 -4.83
C SER A 73 9.48 -6.28 -5.77
N LEU A 74 9.28 -6.37 -7.10
CA LEU A 74 10.17 -5.74 -8.08
C LEU A 74 10.05 -4.21 -8.01
N ARG A 75 8.83 -3.70 -8.00
CA ARG A 75 8.54 -2.26 -7.86
C ARG A 75 9.11 -1.65 -6.57
N ALA A 76 9.07 -2.36 -5.46
CA ALA A 76 9.72 -1.92 -4.21
C ALA A 76 11.24 -1.77 -4.37
N ARG A 77 11.91 -2.70 -5.06
CA ARG A 77 13.35 -2.60 -5.36
C ARG A 77 13.67 -1.43 -6.30
N GLU A 78 12.82 -1.17 -7.28
CA GLU A 78 12.96 -0.01 -8.17
C GLU A 78 12.81 1.29 -7.39
N LEU A 79 11.81 1.40 -6.49
CA LEU A 79 11.64 2.57 -5.61
C LEU A 79 12.83 2.79 -4.67
N ASP A 80 13.43 1.74 -4.10
CA ASP A 80 14.66 1.83 -3.30
C ASP A 80 15.85 2.36 -4.12
N TYR A 81 16.01 1.90 -5.37
CA TYR A 81 17.01 2.47 -6.29
C TYR A 81 16.80 3.97 -6.52
N LEU A 82 15.55 4.41 -6.73
CA LEU A 82 15.22 5.84 -6.91
C LEU A 82 15.53 6.67 -5.66
N VAL A 83 15.17 6.16 -4.48
CA VAL A 83 15.50 6.79 -3.18
C VAL A 83 17.00 6.93 -3.00
N LYS A 84 17.78 5.89 -3.33
CA LYS A 84 19.26 5.92 -3.26
C LYS A 84 19.84 6.96 -4.21
N LYS A 85 19.38 7.01 -5.46
CA LYS A 85 19.84 7.97 -6.50
C LYS A 85 19.59 9.43 -6.11
N LEU A 86 18.40 9.73 -5.57
CA LEU A 86 18.09 11.07 -5.05
C LEU A 86 18.86 11.40 -3.77
N THR A 87 19.12 10.41 -2.90
CA THR A 87 19.94 10.61 -1.69
C THR A 87 21.40 10.92 -2.03
N THR A 88 22.02 10.21 -2.97
CA THR A 88 23.40 10.49 -3.40
C THR A 88 23.53 11.88 -4.02
N LEU A 89 22.60 12.25 -4.91
CA LEU A 89 22.55 13.61 -5.48
C LEU A 89 22.43 14.67 -4.38
N LYS A 90 21.53 14.46 -3.40
CA LYS A 90 21.36 15.39 -2.28
C LYS A 90 22.65 15.58 -1.51
N ASP A 91 23.31 14.49 -1.11
CA ASP A 91 24.52 14.54 -0.31
C ASP A 91 25.69 15.23 -1.04
N ASP A 92 25.84 15.00 -2.35
CA ASP A 92 26.85 15.68 -3.16
C ASP A 92 26.58 17.18 -3.32
N LYS A 93 25.33 17.57 -3.56
CA LYS A 93 24.96 18.98 -3.70
C LYS A 93 25.01 19.71 -2.34
N ASP A 94 24.68 19.03 -1.25
CA ASP A 94 24.88 19.52 0.13
C ASP A 94 26.36 19.79 0.43
N ARG A 95 27.26 18.87 0.06
CA ARG A 95 28.71 19.03 0.20
C ARG A 95 29.23 20.23 -0.60
N MET A 96 28.84 20.34 -1.86
CA MET A 96 29.29 21.41 -2.75
C MET A 96 28.74 22.79 -2.34
N ARG A 97 27.45 22.87 -1.95
CA ARG A 97 26.83 24.08 -1.40
C ARG A 97 27.61 24.66 -0.21
N ARG A 98 28.04 23.80 0.73
CA ARG A 98 28.82 24.24 1.90
C ARG A 98 30.17 24.84 1.49
N ARG A 99 30.88 24.24 0.54
CA ARG A 99 32.15 24.76 -0.01
C ARG A 99 31.95 26.12 -0.67
N VAL A 100 31.02 26.22 -1.63
CA VAL A 100 30.72 27.47 -2.36
C VAL A 100 30.32 28.60 -1.41
N LYS A 101 29.57 28.31 -0.34
CA LYS A 101 29.19 29.30 0.69
C LYS A 101 30.40 29.81 1.48
N GLU A 102 31.32 28.93 1.86
CA GLU A 102 32.53 29.31 2.61
C GLU A 102 33.54 30.07 1.74
N ASP A 103 33.74 29.65 0.49
CA ASP A 103 34.59 30.37 -0.48
C ASP A 103 34.03 31.78 -0.77
N SER A 104 32.70 31.90 -0.89
CA SER A 104 32.02 33.18 -1.07
C SER A 104 32.13 34.08 0.15
N ARG A 105 32.10 33.49 1.36
CA ARG A 105 32.29 34.21 2.63
C ARG A 105 33.72 34.72 2.77
N THR A 106 34.70 33.83 2.69
CA THR A 106 36.12 34.14 2.88
C THR A 106 36.64 35.19 1.89
N THR A 107 36.26 35.10 0.61
CA THR A 107 36.62 36.11 -0.39
C THR A 107 35.88 37.45 -0.23
N ARG A 108 34.66 37.44 0.31
CA ARG A 108 33.94 38.67 0.69
C ARG A 108 34.62 39.37 1.86
N ASP A 109 34.87 38.64 2.95
CA ASP A 109 35.47 39.17 4.18
C ASP A 109 36.88 39.71 3.89
N ALA A 110 37.75 38.93 3.24
CA ALA A 110 39.10 39.36 2.85
C ALA A 110 39.12 40.62 1.96
N HIS A 111 38.12 40.80 1.08
CA HIS A 111 38.00 42.01 0.28
C HIS A 111 37.57 43.22 1.13
N VAL A 112 36.54 43.06 1.98
CA VAL A 112 36.00 44.14 2.82
C VAL A 112 37.06 44.63 3.81
N ASP A 113 37.74 43.72 4.52
CA ASP A 113 38.77 44.05 5.50
C ASP A 113 39.93 44.83 4.88
N TYR A 114 40.27 44.52 3.62
CA TYR A 114 41.39 45.14 2.92
C TYR A 114 41.09 46.55 2.37
N ILE A 115 39.82 46.94 2.21
CA ILE A 115 39.45 48.32 1.84
C ILE A 115 39.99 49.32 2.88
N ALA A 116 39.81 49.02 4.17
CA ALA A 116 40.30 49.87 5.26
C ALA A 116 41.83 49.99 5.32
N VAL A 117 42.56 49.00 4.77
CA VAL A 117 44.02 49.05 4.60
C VAL A 117 44.38 50.03 3.49
N VAL A 118 43.73 49.94 2.33
CA VAL A 118 43.97 50.84 1.18
C VAL A 118 43.60 52.29 1.52
N GLU A 119 42.52 52.54 2.25
CA GLU A 119 42.20 53.89 2.74
C GLU A 119 43.25 54.47 3.68
N ARG A 120 43.89 53.63 4.50
CA ARG A 120 44.97 54.05 5.41
C ARG A 120 46.25 54.36 4.62
N LEU A 121 46.58 53.54 3.63
CA LEU A 121 47.70 53.78 2.71
C LEU A 121 47.49 55.08 1.92
N LYS A 122 46.28 55.31 1.39
CA LYS A 122 45.89 56.56 0.73
C LYS A 122 46.12 57.78 1.62
N ARG A 123 45.55 57.77 2.84
CA ARG A 123 45.71 58.87 3.82
C ARG A 123 47.16 59.10 4.26
N ASN A 124 48.01 58.07 4.23
CA ASN A 124 49.44 58.20 4.49
C ASN A 124 50.18 58.83 3.31
N TYR A 125 49.88 58.42 2.08
CA TYR A 125 50.41 59.01 0.86
C TYR A 125 50.01 60.49 0.73
N GLU A 126 48.73 60.83 0.89
CA GLU A 126 48.23 62.21 0.84
C GLU A 126 48.99 63.12 1.82
N ARG A 127 49.10 62.70 3.09
CA ARG A 127 49.90 63.40 4.10
C ARG A 127 51.37 63.57 3.71
N LYS A 128 52.00 62.53 3.14
CA LYS A 128 53.41 62.62 2.72
C LYS A 128 53.62 63.53 1.51
N VAL A 129 52.61 63.68 0.65
CA VAL A 129 52.61 64.68 -0.43
C VAL A 129 52.41 66.09 0.15
N GLU A 130 51.51 66.26 1.11
CA GLU A 130 51.33 67.54 1.84
C GLU A 130 52.63 67.98 2.56
N ASP A 131 53.32 67.06 3.24
CA ASP A 131 54.63 67.30 3.89
C ASP A 131 55.68 67.82 2.88
N VAL A 132 55.75 67.21 1.69
CA VAL A 132 56.66 67.63 0.60
C VAL A 132 56.27 69.01 0.05
N GLN A 133 54.99 69.24 -0.22
CA GLN A 133 54.49 70.53 -0.73
C GLN A 133 54.62 71.66 0.30
N ALA A 134 54.56 71.38 1.60
CA ALA A 134 54.85 72.34 2.66
C ALA A 134 56.34 72.71 2.65
N HIS A 135 57.24 71.72 2.64
CA HIS A 135 58.68 71.95 2.57
C HIS A 135 59.11 72.67 1.28
N GLU A 136 58.51 72.37 0.12
CA GLU A 136 58.79 73.06 -1.14
C GLU A 136 58.34 74.52 -1.10
N ARG A 137 57.22 74.84 -0.43
CA ARG A 137 56.78 76.23 -0.19
C ARG A 137 57.71 76.97 0.76
N GLU A 138 58.11 76.36 1.87
CA GLU A 138 59.06 76.94 2.81
C GLU A 138 60.42 77.25 2.15
N GLU A 139 60.94 76.36 1.29
CA GLU A 139 62.19 76.62 0.57
C GLU A 139 62.02 77.73 -0.49
N GLN A 140 60.88 77.80 -1.20
CA GLN A 140 60.59 78.90 -2.13
C GLN A 140 60.44 80.26 -1.41
N GLU A 141 59.86 80.28 -0.22
CA GLU A 141 59.77 81.49 0.60
C GLU A 141 61.16 81.93 1.08
N ARG A 142 62.00 80.99 1.54
CA ARG A 142 63.41 81.27 1.88
C ARG A 142 64.24 81.75 0.70
N GLU A 143 64.07 81.18 -0.49
CA GLU A 143 64.75 81.65 -1.70
C GLU A 143 64.33 83.10 -2.04
N ARG A 144 63.04 83.44 -1.93
CA ARG A 144 62.54 84.82 -2.11
C ARG A 144 63.00 85.80 -1.04
N GLU A 145 63.19 85.35 0.20
CA GLU A 145 63.80 86.16 1.26
C GLU A 145 65.29 86.43 0.95
N HIS A 146 66.03 85.40 0.53
CA HIS A 146 67.44 85.49 0.18
C HIS A 146 67.69 86.31 -1.10
N GLU A 147 66.75 86.34 -2.05
CA GLU A 147 66.75 87.24 -3.22
C GLU A 147 66.49 88.70 -2.83
N LYS A 148 65.64 88.97 -1.84
CA LYS A 148 65.42 90.32 -1.30
C LYS A 148 66.66 90.85 -0.58
N GLU A 149 67.28 90.03 0.27
CA GLU A 149 68.52 90.38 0.97
C GLU A 149 69.71 90.56 0.01
N GLY A 150 69.74 89.84 -1.11
CA GLY A 150 70.79 89.94 -2.14
C GLY A 150 70.79 91.21 -3.00
N SER A 151 69.85 92.14 -2.81
CA SER A 151 69.64 93.30 -3.70
C SER A 151 70.31 94.62 -3.27
N GLY A 152 71.16 94.60 -2.23
CA GLY A 152 71.78 95.82 -1.67
C GLY A 152 73.31 95.84 -1.65
N SER A 153 73.94 96.45 -2.67
CA SER A 153 75.36 96.90 -2.73
C SER A 153 76.45 95.80 -2.63
N GLY A 154 77.53 95.81 -3.44
CA GLY A 154 77.93 96.76 -4.48
C GLY A 154 79.22 96.31 -5.18
N SER A 155 79.41 96.76 -6.42
CA SER A 155 80.55 96.45 -7.29
C SER A 155 81.90 96.91 -6.72
N TRP A 156 82.93 96.04 -6.75
CA TRP A 156 84.34 96.42 -7.01
C TRP A 156 85.06 95.32 -7.83
N PRO A 157 86.04 95.65 -8.72
CA PRO A 157 86.46 94.75 -9.80
C PRO A 157 87.97 94.36 -9.65
N PRO A 158 88.81 94.06 -10.68
CA PRO A 158 89.67 92.88 -10.62
C PRO A 158 91.19 93.17 -10.49
N GLU A 159 91.93 92.05 -10.36
CA GLU A 159 93.21 91.77 -11.06
C GLU A 159 94.55 91.69 -10.25
N HIS A 160 95.30 90.63 -10.60
CA HIS A 160 96.74 90.32 -10.49
C HIS A 160 97.59 90.66 -9.24
N TRP A 161 98.28 89.64 -8.69
CA TRP A 161 99.68 89.70 -8.23
C TRP A 161 100.36 88.33 -8.48
N SER A 162 101.69 88.30 -8.63
CA SER A 162 102.41 87.27 -9.42
C SER A 162 103.69 86.69 -8.77
N GLY A 163 103.96 85.39 -9.01
CA GLY A 163 105.27 84.72 -8.83
C GLY A 163 105.75 84.47 -7.38
N SER A 164 106.76 83.62 -7.08
CA SER A 164 107.45 82.57 -7.85
C SER A 164 108.26 81.65 -6.89
N GLU A 165 108.49 80.37 -7.29
CA GLU A 165 109.62 79.48 -6.86
C GLU A 165 109.80 79.08 -5.36
N SER A 166 110.46 77.97 -4.95
CA SER A 166 111.31 76.97 -5.63
C SER A 166 111.34 75.56 -4.96
N SER A 167 111.60 74.49 -5.74
CA SER A 167 112.39 73.25 -5.44
C SER A 167 112.00 72.27 -4.28
N GLY A 168 112.13 70.93 -4.40
CA GLY A 168 112.49 70.06 -5.54
C GLY A 168 112.80 68.57 -5.19
N LYS A 169 113.02 67.72 -6.22
CA LYS A 169 113.45 66.28 -6.25
C LYS A 169 112.42 65.18 -5.83
N GLY A 170 112.26 64.06 -6.55
CA GLY A 170 112.76 63.67 -7.89
C GLY A 170 112.57 62.16 -8.26
N VAL A 171 112.94 61.80 -9.51
CA VAL A 171 113.39 60.44 -9.99
C VAL A 171 112.31 59.35 -10.20
N VAL A 172 112.23 58.51 -11.27
CA VAL A 172 112.86 58.41 -12.63
C VAL A 172 112.00 57.48 -13.55
N ASP A 173 111.90 57.80 -14.86
CA ASP A 173 111.85 56.97 -16.10
C ASP A 173 111.12 55.58 -16.16
N GLY A 174 110.48 55.11 -17.25
CA GLY A 174 110.26 55.65 -18.61
C GLY A 174 109.66 54.61 -19.60
N GLY A 175 109.49 54.97 -20.89
CA GLY A 175 109.58 54.02 -22.03
C GLY A 175 108.34 53.46 -22.77
N ASN A 176 108.01 54.08 -23.92
CA ASN A 176 107.56 53.49 -25.22
C ASN A 176 106.33 52.52 -25.40
N ARG A 177 105.29 53.03 -26.13
CA ARG A 177 104.90 52.73 -27.55
C ARG A 177 104.95 51.28 -28.14
N PRO A 178 104.26 50.95 -29.28
CA PRO A 178 102.97 51.44 -29.86
C PRO A 178 102.14 50.38 -30.70
N ARG A 179 101.11 50.85 -31.47
CA ARG A 179 100.60 50.33 -32.79
C ARG A 179 99.74 49.02 -32.84
N LYS A 180 98.85 48.73 -33.83
CA LYS A 180 98.11 49.50 -34.88
C LYS A 180 97.05 48.61 -35.61
N GLY A 181 95.91 49.18 -36.07
CA GLY A 181 95.11 48.73 -37.24
C GLY A 181 94.16 47.50 -37.08
N SER A 182 93.19 47.22 -37.98
CA SER A 182 92.55 47.97 -39.09
C SER A 182 91.24 47.28 -39.59
N SER A 183 90.33 48.05 -40.21
CA SER A 183 89.30 47.79 -41.29
C SER A 183 89.00 46.35 -41.81
N ALA A 184 87.88 46.01 -42.48
CA ALA A 184 87.04 46.79 -43.42
C ALA A 184 85.63 46.16 -43.70
N SER A 185 84.89 46.74 -44.66
CA SER A 185 83.49 46.46 -45.08
C SER A 185 83.35 45.68 -46.41
N SER A 186 82.16 45.09 -46.68
CA SER A 186 81.63 44.89 -48.05
C SER A 186 80.08 44.79 -48.09
N ARG A 187 79.49 44.96 -49.29
CA ARG A 187 78.05 44.98 -49.65
C ARG A 187 77.71 43.86 -50.65
N GLY A 188 76.43 43.54 -50.86
CA GLY A 188 75.91 43.12 -52.18
C GLY A 188 74.92 41.93 -52.25
N ASP A 189 73.66 42.24 -52.60
CA ASP A 189 72.73 41.61 -53.57
C ASP A 189 72.39 40.09 -53.63
N GLY A 190 71.12 39.78 -53.97
CA GLY A 190 70.77 38.63 -54.84
C GLY A 190 69.61 37.66 -54.47
N ASP A 191 68.43 37.86 -55.08
CA ASP A 191 67.42 36.85 -55.52
C ASP A 191 66.65 35.88 -54.57
N SER A 192 65.63 35.23 -55.16
CA SER A 192 64.60 34.32 -54.60
C SER A 192 64.02 33.43 -55.73
N PRO A 193 63.12 32.42 -55.50
CA PRO A 193 62.93 31.43 -54.42
C PRO A 193 63.17 30.00 -55.03
N PRO A 194 62.24 28.99 -55.11
CA PRO A 194 61.26 28.37 -54.18
C PRO A 194 61.38 26.81 -54.03
N MET A 195 60.41 26.18 -53.31
CA MET A 195 60.09 24.71 -53.25
C MET A 195 61.10 23.77 -52.54
N ALA A 196 60.73 22.64 -51.89
CA ALA A 196 59.47 22.13 -51.33
C ALA A 196 59.71 20.91 -50.37
N HIS A 197 58.68 20.53 -49.58
CA HIS A 197 58.44 19.23 -48.88
C HIS A 197 59.45 18.60 -47.88
N GLY A 198 58.91 18.02 -46.77
CA GLY A 198 59.56 16.90 -46.05
C GLY A 198 59.53 16.94 -44.51
N SER A 199 58.79 16.01 -43.87
CA SER A 199 58.94 15.61 -42.45
C SER A 199 59.72 14.27 -42.37
N PRO A 200 59.97 13.62 -41.20
CA PRO A 200 60.08 14.02 -39.78
C PRO A 200 61.58 13.83 -39.35
N PRO A 201 62.06 13.19 -38.25
CA PRO A 201 61.51 12.78 -36.94
C PRO A 201 62.40 13.20 -35.71
N LEU A 202 62.39 12.40 -34.63
CA LEU A 202 63.18 12.52 -33.38
C LEU A 202 64.53 11.75 -33.46
N PRO A 203 65.51 12.00 -32.56
CA PRO A 203 65.61 11.18 -31.33
C PRO A 203 66.14 11.91 -30.07
N ALA A 204 66.12 11.21 -28.92
CA ALA A 204 66.65 11.65 -27.62
C ALA A 204 68.16 11.41 -27.44
N PRO A 205 68.81 12.15 -26.52
CA PRO A 205 69.54 11.55 -25.36
C PRO A 205 69.52 12.44 -24.06
N VAL A 206 69.94 12.08 -22.83
CA VAL A 206 70.23 10.82 -22.08
C VAL A 206 70.25 11.13 -20.55
N PHE A 207 70.33 10.11 -19.69
CA PHE A 207 70.57 10.08 -18.22
C PHE A 207 71.52 11.14 -17.59
N VAL A 208 71.30 11.48 -16.30
CA VAL A 208 72.09 10.99 -15.12
C VAL A 208 71.49 11.48 -13.77
N SER A 209 71.61 10.68 -12.72
CA SER A 209 71.11 10.90 -11.35
C SER A 209 72.06 11.69 -10.43
N GLY A 210 71.55 12.28 -9.33
CA GLY A 210 72.38 12.78 -8.22
C GLY A 210 71.58 13.50 -7.13
N ALA A 211 71.94 13.31 -5.85
CA ALA A 211 71.22 13.83 -4.68
C ALA A 211 72.06 14.82 -3.85
N GLY A 212 71.44 15.54 -2.89
CA GLY A 212 72.16 16.10 -1.72
C GLY A 212 71.93 17.58 -1.37
N SER A 213 70.96 17.82 -0.48
CA SER A 213 71.02 18.71 0.71
C SER A 213 71.64 20.12 0.72
N THR A 214 70.89 21.04 1.36
CA THR A 214 71.31 22.24 2.13
C THR A 214 71.93 23.46 1.41
N GLY A 215 71.56 24.67 1.87
CA GLY A 215 72.36 25.88 1.68
C GLY A 215 71.63 27.11 1.12
N THR A 216 71.09 27.93 2.00
CA THR A 216 70.66 29.33 1.76
C THR A 216 71.68 30.19 0.98
N GLN A 217 71.26 30.86 -0.11
CA GLN A 217 71.05 32.33 -0.14
C GLN A 217 70.64 32.93 -1.51
N ALA A 218 69.90 34.04 -1.43
CA ALA A 218 69.83 35.18 -2.34
C ALA A 218 69.64 34.97 -3.87
N HIS A 219 68.39 35.14 -4.35
CA HIS A 219 68.14 35.46 -5.76
C HIS A 219 68.12 36.98 -6.01
N SER A 220 68.95 37.41 -6.96
CA SER A 220 68.89 38.74 -7.58
C SER A 220 67.54 39.00 -8.24
N ALA A 221 67.01 40.21 -8.06
CA ALA A 221 65.70 40.61 -8.57
C ALA A 221 65.78 41.37 -9.90
N TYR A 222 66.33 40.74 -10.95
CA TYR A 222 66.01 41.05 -12.35
C TYR A 222 66.44 39.89 -13.26
N ARG A 223 65.50 39.33 -14.03
CA ARG A 223 65.80 38.54 -15.24
C ARG A 223 64.65 38.66 -16.24
N ASP A 224 65.01 38.59 -17.51
CA ASP A 224 64.23 38.97 -18.68
C ASP A 224 62.93 38.17 -18.92
N PRO A 225 61.95 38.72 -19.67
CA PRO A 225 60.69 38.05 -19.94
C PRO A 225 60.87 36.78 -20.79
N PRO A 226 60.20 35.65 -20.44
CA PRO A 226 60.29 34.43 -21.22
C PRO A 226 59.48 34.53 -22.52
N THR A 227 60.18 34.45 -23.66
CA THR A 227 59.58 34.25 -24.98
C THR A 227 59.11 32.80 -25.12
N GLY A 228 57.85 32.52 -24.79
CA GLY A 228 57.27 31.18 -24.94
C GLY A 228 55.77 31.13 -24.71
N LYS A 229 55.06 30.34 -25.52
CA LYS A 229 53.59 30.21 -25.48
C LYS A 229 53.12 29.40 -24.26
N ALA A 230 53.09 30.02 -23.09
CA ALA A 230 52.44 29.51 -21.89
C ALA A 230 51.58 30.61 -21.27
N ASN A 231 50.34 30.28 -20.89
CA ASN A 231 49.42 31.28 -20.34
C ASN A 231 49.90 31.77 -18.97
N VAL A 232 50.29 33.05 -18.88
CA VAL A 232 50.74 33.73 -17.67
C VAL A 232 49.77 33.54 -16.49
N PHE A 233 48.46 33.44 -16.78
CA PHE A 233 47.41 33.20 -15.79
C PHE A 233 47.41 31.80 -15.16
N GLU A 234 47.95 30.77 -15.84
CA GLU A 234 48.03 29.41 -15.29
C GLU A 234 49.18 29.26 -14.28
N ALA A 235 50.31 29.94 -14.54
CA ALA A 235 51.43 30.03 -13.60
C ALA A 235 51.05 30.73 -12.28
N ILE A 236 50.05 31.62 -12.32
CA ILE A 236 49.51 32.30 -11.12
C ILE A 236 48.55 31.37 -10.35
N ALA A 237 47.81 30.49 -11.03
CA ALA A 237 46.83 29.61 -10.41
C ALA A 237 47.44 28.47 -9.58
N LYS A 238 48.65 28.02 -9.92
CA LYS A 238 49.39 26.94 -9.22
C LYS A 238 50.28 27.44 -8.06
N ARG A 239 50.21 28.73 -7.72
CA ARG A 239 51.03 29.36 -6.68
C ARG A 239 50.31 29.33 -5.32
N ASP A 240 50.88 28.59 -4.38
CA ASP A 240 50.27 28.33 -3.08
C ASP A 240 50.24 29.58 -2.18
N TRP A 241 49.08 30.24 -2.08
CA TRP A 241 48.95 31.55 -1.43
C TRP A 241 48.88 31.48 0.11
N THR A 242 48.92 30.28 0.67
CA THR A 242 48.97 30.01 2.12
C THR A 242 50.26 30.52 2.76
N SER A 243 51.39 30.49 2.03
CA SER A 243 52.68 30.98 2.51
C SER A 243 52.74 32.51 2.68
N ASP A 244 52.00 33.26 1.85
CA ASP A 244 51.91 34.73 1.94
C ASP A 244 51.19 35.21 3.22
N LYS A 245 50.50 34.32 3.96
CA LYS A 245 49.87 34.64 5.25
C LYS A 245 50.91 35.04 6.31
N HIS A 246 52.13 34.49 6.23
CA HIS A 246 53.26 34.92 7.08
C HIS A 246 53.84 36.27 6.64
N ARG A 247 53.81 36.60 5.34
CA ARG A 247 54.21 37.93 4.83
C ARG A 247 53.19 39.00 5.16
N ILE A 248 51.89 38.71 5.11
CA ILE A 248 50.83 39.64 5.55
C ILE A 248 50.96 39.92 7.06
N ASN A 249 51.22 38.89 7.88
CA ASN A 249 51.50 39.08 9.30
C ASN A 249 52.84 39.78 9.58
N SER A 250 53.87 39.63 8.74
CA SER A 250 55.12 40.38 8.92
C SER A 250 54.98 41.84 8.48
N LEU A 251 54.21 42.13 7.43
CA LEU A 251 53.93 43.49 6.97
C LEU A 251 52.99 44.22 7.94
N ALA A 252 51.96 43.55 8.46
CA ALA A 252 51.10 44.07 9.51
C ALA A 252 51.85 44.32 10.83
N ARG A 253 52.86 43.48 11.18
CA ARG A 253 53.75 43.73 12.32
C ARG A 253 54.77 44.84 12.04
N ALA A 254 55.31 44.96 10.84
CA ALA A 254 56.23 46.03 10.47
C ALA A 254 55.53 47.40 10.49
N VAL A 255 54.33 47.49 9.91
CA VAL A 255 53.47 48.68 9.97
C VAL A 255 52.95 48.94 11.40
N GLY A 256 52.65 47.88 12.16
CA GLY A 256 52.27 47.99 13.59
C GLY A 256 53.40 48.52 14.48
N ASN A 257 54.65 48.17 14.19
CA ASN A 257 55.82 48.70 14.90
C ASN A 257 56.12 50.16 14.53
N LEU A 258 55.76 50.60 13.32
CA LEU A 258 55.87 52.01 12.92
C LEU A 258 54.82 52.91 13.61
N ALA A 259 53.78 52.32 14.23
CA ALA A 259 52.71 53.04 14.92
C ALA A 259 52.96 53.26 16.43
N LYS A 260 54.11 52.83 16.97
CA LYS A 260 54.55 53.18 18.33
C LYS A 260 55.77 54.09 18.28
N GLY A 261 55.53 55.40 18.34
CA GLY A 261 56.53 56.31 18.87
C GLY A 261 56.76 55.99 20.35
N GLY A 262 58.01 55.85 20.75
CA GLY A 262 58.40 55.54 22.13
C GLY A 262 59.92 55.49 22.25
N ASP A 263 60.47 56.30 23.15
CA ASP A 263 61.90 56.54 23.28
C ASP A 263 62.70 55.28 23.66
N ALA A 264 63.85 55.10 23.01
CA ALA A 264 64.86 54.13 23.40
C ALA A 264 66.15 54.85 23.76
N ASN A 265 66.23 55.30 25.02
CA ASN A 265 67.48 55.74 25.63
C ASN A 265 68.45 54.55 25.74
N ALA A 266 69.53 54.56 24.96
CA ALA A 266 70.64 53.63 25.08
C ALA A 266 71.91 54.43 25.40
N GLY A 267 72.43 54.26 26.62
CA GLY A 267 73.60 54.98 27.12
C GLY A 267 74.86 54.66 26.31
N GLY A 268 75.72 55.68 26.13
CA GLY A 268 76.91 55.56 25.31
C GLY A 268 78.15 55.04 26.04
N VAL A 269 79.09 54.52 25.26
CA VAL A 269 80.54 54.65 25.52
C VAL A 269 81.14 55.16 24.21
N GLY A 270 81.83 56.29 24.26
CA GLY A 270 82.32 56.97 23.05
C GLY A 270 83.74 56.55 22.66
N LEU A 271 84.10 56.87 21.41
CA LEU A 271 85.47 57.24 21.01
C LEU A 271 85.38 58.29 19.88
N GLY A 272 86.34 59.22 19.85
CA GLY A 272 86.17 60.54 19.23
C GLY A 272 86.33 60.60 17.71
N GLY A 273 85.82 61.71 17.14
CA GLY A 273 86.00 62.06 15.73
C GLY A 273 85.24 63.34 15.39
N GLY A 274 85.90 64.49 15.47
CA GLY A 274 85.30 65.79 15.19
C GLY A 274 84.77 65.85 13.74
N LYS A 275 83.49 66.15 13.58
CA LYS A 275 82.86 66.38 12.27
C LYS A 275 82.29 67.78 12.21
N SER A 276 82.84 68.59 11.32
CA SER A 276 82.28 69.88 10.93
C SER A 276 80.80 69.72 10.57
N HIS A 277 79.96 70.60 11.12
CA HIS A 277 78.56 70.64 10.74
C HIS A 277 78.44 71.21 9.33
N PRO A 278 77.79 70.52 8.37
CA PRO A 278 77.59 71.07 7.04
C PRO A 278 76.66 72.30 7.11
N PRO A 279 76.83 73.28 6.21
CA PRO A 279 76.06 74.53 6.24
C PRO A 279 74.55 74.28 6.15
N ARG A 280 73.76 75.20 6.75
CA ARG A 280 72.33 75.00 7.03
C ARG A 280 71.50 74.65 5.77
N ALA A 281 71.84 75.24 4.62
CA ALA A 281 71.23 74.94 3.32
C ALA A 281 71.43 73.48 2.84
N VAL A 282 72.56 72.84 3.17
CA VAL A 282 72.81 71.42 2.82
C VAL A 282 71.91 70.49 3.65
N ARG A 283 71.62 70.86 4.91
CA ARG A 283 70.67 70.13 5.76
C ARG A 283 69.23 70.28 5.27
N ALA A 284 68.82 71.46 4.82
CA ALA A 284 67.50 71.71 4.23
C ALA A 284 67.28 70.89 2.94
N ARG A 285 68.22 70.96 1.99
CA ARG A 285 68.18 70.12 0.77
C ARG A 285 68.19 68.61 1.08
N ALA A 286 68.95 68.18 2.08
CA ALA A 286 68.93 66.78 2.53
C ALA A 286 67.56 66.38 3.13
N ALA A 287 66.92 67.25 3.92
CA ALA A 287 65.59 67.03 4.48
C ALA A 287 64.51 66.91 3.39
N GLY A 288 64.48 67.84 2.42
CA GLY A 288 63.60 67.77 1.26
C GLY A 288 63.79 66.48 0.44
N SER A 289 65.05 66.08 0.20
CA SER A 289 65.36 64.82 -0.49
C SER A 289 64.87 63.57 0.27
N LYS A 290 64.82 63.63 1.60
CA LYS A 290 64.29 62.56 2.46
C LYS A 290 62.76 62.52 2.41
N LEU A 291 62.09 63.66 2.58
CA LEU A 291 60.63 63.75 2.49
C LEU A 291 60.13 63.25 1.13
N LYS A 292 60.80 63.64 0.04
CA LYS A 292 60.48 63.15 -1.31
C LYS A 292 60.60 61.63 -1.44
N ARG A 293 61.67 61.02 -0.90
CA ARG A 293 61.83 59.55 -0.87
C ARG A 293 60.77 58.85 -0.02
N GLU A 294 60.33 59.45 1.08
CA GLU A 294 59.25 58.92 1.91
C GLU A 294 57.89 59.00 1.19
N ALA A 295 57.60 60.09 0.47
CA ALA A 295 56.42 60.23 -0.37
C ALA A 295 56.42 59.25 -1.55
N GLU A 296 57.56 59.06 -2.23
CA GLU A 296 57.73 58.05 -3.27
C GLU A 296 57.59 56.62 -2.76
N GLN A 297 57.97 56.34 -1.50
CA GLN A 297 57.71 55.04 -0.87
C GLN A 297 56.22 54.88 -0.54
N ALA A 298 55.56 55.91 -0.03
CA ALA A 298 54.13 55.89 0.24
C ALA A 298 53.29 55.73 -1.06
N ASP A 299 53.74 56.29 -2.19
CA ASP A 299 53.14 56.03 -3.52
C ASP A 299 53.22 54.55 -3.89
N ARG A 300 54.41 53.95 -3.77
CA ARG A 300 54.61 52.51 -4.04
C ARG A 300 53.72 51.64 -3.16
N ASP A 301 53.72 51.89 -1.85
CA ASP A 301 52.92 51.12 -0.89
C ASP A 301 51.41 51.28 -1.18
N TYR A 302 50.95 52.48 -1.54
CA TYR A 302 49.56 52.72 -1.91
C TYR A 302 49.17 52.04 -3.23
N ARG A 303 50.03 52.08 -4.26
CA ARG A 303 49.80 51.42 -5.56
C ARG A 303 49.77 49.90 -5.43
N ASP A 304 50.67 49.31 -4.65
CA ASP A 304 50.66 47.89 -4.32
C ASP A 304 49.37 47.51 -3.55
N GLY A 305 48.92 48.38 -2.63
CA GLY A 305 47.63 48.25 -1.96
C GLY A 305 46.44 48.25 -2.92
N VAL A 306 46.36 49.22 -3.83
CA VAL A 306 45.28 49.30 -4.84
C VAL A 306 45.30 48.06 -5.75
N TRP A 307 46.46 47.62 -6.20
CA TRP A 307 46.60 46.40 -7.01
C TRP A 307 46.17 45.14 -6.26
N ARG A 308 46.49 45.03 -4.96
CA ARG A 308 46.08 43.91 -4.12
C ARG A 308 44.57 43.91 -3.86
N LEU A 309 43.95 45.07 -3.70
CA LEU A 309 42.50 45.21 -3.57
C LEU A 309 41.78 44.79 -4.86
N GLU A 310 42.27 45.24 -6.02
CA GLU A 310 41.74 44.82 -7.33
C GLU A 310 41.88 43.30 -7.54
N THR A 311 43.00 42.72 -7.11
CA THR A 311 43.20 41.26 -7.13
C THR A 311 42.15 40.52 -6.29
N LEU A 312 41.86 41.00 -5.08
CA LEU A 312 40.80 40.46 -4.22
C LEU A 312 39.40 40.65 -4.83
N ARG A 313 39.15 41.77 -5.52
CA ARG A 313 37.89 42.06 -6.22
C ARG A 313 37.67 41.07 -7.37
N LEU A 314 38.70 40.83 -8.17
CA LEU A 314 38.69 39.83 -9.25
C LEU A 314 38.52 38.41 -8.71
N GLN A 315 39.15 38.06 -7.58
CA GLN A 315 38.95 36.77 -6.93
C GLN A 315 37.51 36.57 -6.47
N ARG A 316 36.90 37.57 -5.81
CA ARG A 316 35.50 37.57 -5.40
C ARG A 316 34.55 37.47 -6.61
N ALA A 317 34.86 38.14 -7.72
CA ALA A 317 34.09 38.04 -8.96
C ALA A 317 34.16 36.63 -9.58
N ARG A 318 35.33 35.97 -9.55
CA ARG A 318 35.51 34.57 -10.00
C ARG A 318 34.71 33.59 -9.14
N VAL A 319 34.76 33.70 -7.81
CA VAL A 319 33.97 32.85 -6.90
C VAL A 319 32.47 33.07 -7.12
N ALA A 320 32.02 34.31 -7.29
CA ALA A 320 30.62 34.61 -7.62
C ALA A 320 30.19 34.05 -8.99
N ALA A 321 31.09 33.95 -9.97
CA ALA A 321 30.83 33.29 -11.24
C ALA A 321 30.73 31.77 -11.09
N ALA A 322 31.70 31.14 -10.42
CA ALA A 322 31.68 29.71 -10.12
C ALA A 322 30.43 29.28 -9.32
N ALA A 323 29.99 30.11 -8.37
CA ALA A 323 28.76 29.90 -7.62
C ALA A 323 27.50 29.93 -8.51
N ARG A 324 27.47 30.75 -9.57
CA ARG A 324 26.38 30.74 -10.56
C ARG A 324 26.42 29.49 -11.44
N THR A 325 27.61 29.09 -11.91
CA THR A 325 27.79 27.85 -12.68
C THR A 325 27.30 26.65 -11.86
N PHE A 326 27.72 26.53 -10.60
CA PHE A 326 27.25 25.48 -9.68
C PHE A 326 25.70 25.41 -9.56
N LEU A 327 25.01 26.55 -9.53
CA LEU A 327 23.54 26.57 -9.46
C LEU A 327 22.90 26.10 -10.77
N ILE A 328 23.49 26.44 -11.92
CA ILE A 328 23.04 25.97 -13.25
C ILE A 328 23.27 24.46 -13.36
N ASP A 329 24.45 23.98 -12.97
CA ASP A 329 24.81 22.56 -12.98
C ASP A 329 23.89 21.76 -12.03
N PHE A 330 23.59 22.29 -10.83
CA PHE A 330 22.65 21.67 -9.90
C PHE A 330 21.23 21.61 -10.49
N ALA A 331 20.72 22.69 -11.07
CA ALA A 331 19.41 22.68 -11.71
C ALA A 331 19.34 21.68 -12.88
N GLY A 332 20.41 21.57 -13.69
CA GLY A 332 20.52 20.61 -14.79
C GLY A 332 20.55 19.16 -14.31
N GLU A 333 21.42 18.83 -13.35
CA GLU A 333 21.52 17.48 -12.77
C GLU A 333 20.24 17.07 -12.03
N LEU A 334 19.59 18.00 -11.30
CA LEU A 334 18.30 17.75 -10.66
C LEU A 334 17.23 17.44 -11.72
N SER A 335 17.16 18.22 -12.80
CA SER A 335 16.20 17.99 -13.88
C SER A 335 16.43 16.63 -14.57
N PHE A 336 17.70 16.25 -14.79
CA PHE A 336 18.05 14.95 -15.36
C PHE A 336 17.69 13.79 -14.41
N ALA A 337 18.02 13.92 -13.12
CA ALA A 337 17.69 12.92 -12.11
C ALA A 337 16.18 12.74 -11.94
N LEU A 338 15.41 13.83 -11.92
CA LEU A 338 13.94 13.77 -11.83
C LEU A 338 13.31 13.14 -13.08
N LYS A 339 13.82 13.45 -14.28
CA LYS A 339 13.36 12.80 -15.52
C LYS A 339 13.53 11.27 -15.45
N ASP A 340 14.74 10.81 -15.15
CA ASP A 340 15.07 9.39 -15.03
C ASP A 340 14.22 8.69 -13.94
N VAL A 341 14.07 9.34 -12.79
CA VAL A 341 13.22 8.87 -11.68
C VAL A 341 11.77 8.69 -12.12
N LEU A 342 11.22 9.62 -12.91
CA LEU A 342 9.86 9.54 -13.44
C LEU A 342 9.71 8.46 -14.53
N GLU A 343 10.70 8.29 -15.41
CA GLU A 343 10.69 7.26 -16.46
C GLU A 343 10.75 5.84 -15.87
N VAL A 344 11.60 5.61 -14.87
CA VAL A 344 11.64 4.34 -14.12
C VAL A 344 10.35 4.13 -13.32
N HIS A 345 9.82 5.17 -12.67
CA HIS A 345 8.57 5.06 -11.92
C HIS A 345 7.38 4.72 -12.83
N ALA A 346 7.28 5.33 -14.01
CA ALA A 346 6.26 5.01 -15.01
C ALA A 346 6.38 3.57 -15.53
N SER A 347 7.61 3.13 -15.81
CA SER A 347 7.90 1.74 -16.24
C SER A 347 7.47 0.72 -15.18
N SER A 348 7.79 0.99 -13.91
CA SER A 348 7.37 0.14 -12.79
C SER A 348 5.85 0.09 -12.58
N LEU A 349 5.12 1.18 -12.88
CA LEU A 349 3.65 1.19 -12.86
C LEU A 349 3.07 0.31 -13.97
N TYR A 350 3.63 0.41 -15.18
CA TYR A 350 3.20 -0.40 -16.34
C TYR A 350 3.44 -1.89 -16.10
N ASN A 351 4.59 -2.26 -15.54
CA ASN A 351 4.93 -3.65 -15.22
C ASN A 351 3.93 -4.28 -14.22
N VAL A 352 3.57 -3.56 -13.15
CA VAL A 352 2.54 -4.00 -12.20
C VAL A 352 1.17 -4.07 -12.88
N GLY A 353 0.78 -3.05 -13.65
CA GLY A 353 -0.51 -3.04 -14.37
C GLY A 353 -0.70 -4.24 -15.30
N ASN A 354 0.35 -4.63 -16.04
CA ASN A 354 0.30 -5.79 -16.93
C ASN A 354 0.22 -7.12 -16.16
N ALA A 355 0.92 -7.24 -15.03
CA ALA A 355 0.79 -8.40 -14.15
C ALA A 355 -0.66 -8.53 -13.66
N MET A 356 -1.27 -7.43 -13.20
CA MET A 356 -2.66 -7.41 -12.71
C MET A 356 -3.67 -7.77 -13.81
N LEU A 357 -3.45 -7.30 -15.03
CA LEU A 357 -4.30 -7.64 -16.18
C LEU A 357 -4.27 -9.16 -16.47
N LYS A 358 -3.07 -9.74 -16.61
CA LYS A 358 -2.86 -11.17 -16.85
C LYS A 358 -3.42 -12.04 -15.71
N ASN A 359 -3.26 -11.58 -14.47
CA ASN A 359 -3.82 -12.19 -13.27
C ASN A 359 -5.36 -12.24 -13.35
N GLY A 360 -6.00 -11.10 -13.63
CA GLY A 360 -7.45 -11.01 -13.81
C GLY A 360 -8.00 -11.90 -14.92
N GLU A 361 -7.32 -11.97 -16.07
CA GLU A 361 -7.68 -12.90 -17.15
C GLU A 361 -7.60 -14.37 -16.72
N THR A 362 -6.56 -14.72 -15.97
CA THR A 362 -6.35 -16.09 -15.46
C THR A 362 -7.43 -16.49 -14.45
N VAL A 363 -7.80 -15.59 -13.52
CA VAL A 363 -8.90 -15.79 -12.56
C VAL A 363 -10.23 -15.90 -13.29
N LYS A 364 -10.50 -15.02 -14.26
CA LYS A 364 -11.73 -15.06 -15.07
C LYS A 364 -11.87 -16.38 -15.82
N LYS A 365 -10.79 -16.88 -16.44
CA LYS A 365 -10.78 -18.20 -17.07
C LYS A 365 -11.05 -19.32 -16.06
N GLY A 366 -10.40 -19.28 -14.89
CA GLY A 366 -10.65 -20.24 -13.81
C GLY A 366 -12.08 -20.22 -13.27
N ALA A 367 -12.75 -19.08 -13.30
CA ALA A 367 -14.17 -18.97 -12.95
C ALA A 367 -15.10 -19.53 -14.04
N HIS A 368 -14.76 -19.36 -15.32
CA HIS A 368 -15.50 -19.98 -16.42
C HIS A 368 -15.34 -21.51 -16.49
N ASP A 369 -14.26 -22.07 -15.93
CA ASP A 369 -14.06 -23.52 -15.80
C ASP A 369 -14.99 -24.17 -14.73
N LEU A 370 -15.67 -23.40 -13.87
CA LEU A 370 -16.55 -23.92 -12.82
C LEU A 370 -17.96 -24.23 -13.35
N ASN A 371 -18.48 -25.42 -13.02
CA ASN A 371 -19.87 -25.80 -13.28
C ASN A 371 -20.57 -26.21 -11.96
N PRO A 372 -21.35 -25.31 -11.33
CA PRO A 372 -21.95 -25.56 -10.02
C PRO A 372 -22.87 -26.79 -9.95
N GLU A 373 -23.60 -27.10 -11.02
CA GLU A 373 -24.54 -28.23 -11.04
C GLU A 373 -23.80 -29.57 -11.08
N LEU A 374 -22.79 -29.66 -11.94
CA LEU A 374 -21.94 -30.85 -12.03
C LEU A 374 -21.17 -31.08 -10.72
N GLU A 375 -20.59 -30.01 -10.15
CA GLU A 375 -19.81 -30.06 -8.92
C GLU A 375 -20.64 -30.47 -7.70
N ALA A 376 -21.85 -29.92 -7.56
CA ALA A 376 -22.78 -30.33 -6.50
C ALA A 376 -23.18 -31.81 -6.65
N THR A 377 -23.39 -32.28 -7.87
CA THR A 377 -23.74 -33.69 -8.16
C THR A 377 -22.58 -34.63 -7.85
N ASP A 378 -21.36 -34.25 -8.22
CA ASP A 378 -20.14 -35.03 -7.95
C ASP A 378 -19.79 -35.04 -6.46
N PHE A 379 -19.97 -33.92 -5.76
CA PHE A 379 -19.82 -33.86 -4.31
C PHE A 379 -20.86 -34.74 -3.60
N ALA A 380 -22.15 -34.65 -3.99
CA ALA A 380 -23.20 -35.50 -3.45
C ALA A 380 -22.95 -37.00 -3.71
N ARG A 381 -22.30 -37.37 -4.81
CA ARG A 381 -21.86 -38.75 -5.09
C ARG A 381 -20.64 -39.17 -4.27
N SER A 382 -19.77 -38.23 -3.89
CA SER A 382 -18.61 -38.48 -3.02
C SER A 382 -19.03 -38.70 -1.55
N LEU A 383 -20.12 -38.08 -1.12
CA LEU A 383 -20.78 -38.39 0.14
C LEU A 383 -21.40 -39.79 0.05
N ARG A 384 -20.81 -40.77 0.74
CA ARG A 384 -21.39 -42.11 0.84
C ARG A 384 -22.72 -42.02 1.58
N ALA A 385 -23.83 -41.98 0.84
CA ALA A 385 -25.13 -42.34 1.37
C ALA A 385 -25.01 -43.73 2.00
N HIS A 386 -25.06 -43.80 3.33
CA HIS A 386 -25.11 -45.08 4.01
C HIS A 386 -26.45 -45.70 3.64
N ALA A 387 -26.43 -46.93 3.12
CA ALA A 387 -27.67 -47.65 2.87
C ALA A 387 -28.45 -47.72 4.20
N PRO A 388 -29.76 -47.46 4.21
CA PRO A 388 -30.54 -47.57 5.44
C PRO A 388 -30.36 -48.99 6.00
N GLU A 389 -30.10 -49.08 7.30
CA GLU A 389 -29.88 -50.36 7.96
C GLU A 389 -31.08 -51.29 7.73
N PRO A 390 -30.86 -52.60 7.52
CA PRO A 390 -31.95 -53.52 7.22
C PRO A 390 -32.97 -53.57 8.37
N ARG A 391 -34.26 -53.47 8.04
CA ARG A 391 -35.36 -53.52 9.03
C ARG A 391 -35.24 -54.80 9.88
N VAL A 392 -35.06 -54.62 11.18
CA VAL A 392 -35.07 -55.73 12.15
C VAL A 392 -36.51 -56.10 12.46
N TYR A 393 -36.85 -57.37 12.25
CA TYR A 393 -38.19 -57.91 12.55
C TYR A 393 -38.23 -58.56 13.93
N TYR A 394 -39.35 -58.38 14.64
CA TYR A 394 -39.61 -59.10 15.88
C TYR A 394 -39.79 -60.59 15.58
N LYS A 395 -39.07 -61.46 16.29
CA LYS A 395 -39.19 -62.92 16.15
C LYS A 395 -39.95 -63.50 17.33
N ASN A 396 -41.26 -63.66 17.16
CA ASN A 396 -42.11 -64.34 18.12
C ASN A 396 -41.82 -65.85 18.07
N TYR A 397 -41.63 -66.48 19.24
CA TYR A 397 -41.26 -67.90 19.35
C TYR A 397 -42.30 -68.86 18.72
N PHE A 398 -43.59 -68.49 18.75
CA PHE A 398 -44.68 -69.36 18.31
C PHE A 398 -45.03 -69.22 16.82
N VAL A 399 -44.79 -68.05 16.21
CA VAL A 399 -45.17 -67.77 14.81
C VAL A 399 -44.03 -67.32 13.90
N GLY A 400 -42.85 -67.05 14.43
CA GLY A 400 -41.67 -66.64 13.67
C GLY A 400 -41.57 -65.13 13.48
N GLU A 401 -41.11 -64.71 12.31
CA GLU A 401 -40.91 -63.29 11.97
C GLU A 401 -42.25 -62.55 11.82
N CYS A 402 -42.48 -61.59 12.72
CA CYS A 402 -43.57 -60.63 12.68
C CYS A 402 -43.11 -59.41 11.89
N ARG A 403 -43.79 -59.12 10.77
CA ARG A 403 -43.42 -57.99 9.91
C ARG A 403 -43.79 -56.66 10.53
N ASP A 404 -44.86 -56.61 11.31
CA ASP A 404 -45.43 -55.40 11.86
C ASP A 404 -45.68 -55.62 13.36
N LEU A 405 -44.99 -54.83 14.19
CA LEU A 405 -45.20 -54.81 15.63
C LEU A 405 -46.34 -53.82 15.92
N LEU A 406 -47.42 -54.29 16.54
CA LEU A 406 -48.66 -53.52 16.68
C LEU A 406 -49.01 -53.29 18.15
N PHE A 407 -48.88 -54.33 18.98
CA PHE A 407 -49.24 -54.25 20.40
C PHE A 407 -48.08 -53.64 21.19
N GLY A 408 -48.38 -52.72 22.11
CA GLY A 408 -47.36 -51.93 22.83
C GLY A 408 -46.81 -50.73 22.07
N VAL A 409 -47.21 -50.52 20.80
CA VAL A 409 -46.76 -49.39 19.96
C VAL A 409 -47.71 -48.21 20.08
N SER A 410 -47.18 -46.97 20.09
CA SER A 410 -48.03 -45.78 20.17
C SER A 410 -48.75 -45.49 18.84
N LEU A 411 -49.94 -44.88 18.89
CA LEU A 411 -50.66 -44.46 17.68
C LEU A 411 -49.86 -43.45 16.84
N THR A 412 -48.97 -42.68 17.48
CA THR A 412 -48.05 -41.75 16.81
C THR A 412 -46.91 -42.48 16.08
N ASP A 413 -46.34 -43.54 16.65
CA ASP A 413 -45.31 -44.35 15.98
C ASP A 413 -45.90 -45.20 14.84
N TYR A 414 -47.12 -45.72 15.06
CA TYR A 414 -47.89 -46.38 14.01
C TYR A 414 -48.12 -45.43 12.82
N HIS A 415 -48.60 -44.22 13.07
CA HIS A 415 -48.77 -43.20 12.02
C HIS A 415 -47.44 -42.78 11.37
N ALA A 416 -46.33 -42.71 12.11
CA ALA A 416 -45.01 -42.41 11.54
C ALA A 416 -44.53 -43.50 10.55
N THR A 417 -44.93 -44.76 10.75
CA THR A 417 -44.67 -45.86 9.79
C THR A 417 -45.75 -45.99 8.71
N HIS A 418 -46.92 -45.39 8.92
CA HIS A 418 -48.08 -45.40 8.02
C HIS A 418 -48.66 -43.97 7.84
N PRO A 419 -47.95 -43.05 7.17
CA PRO A 419 -48.33 -41.63 7.10
C PRO A 419 -49.67 -41.37 6.39
N ASP A 420 -50.14 -42.32 5.58
CA ASP A 420 -51.43 -42.25 4.88
C ASP A 420 -52.64 -42.70 5.73
N LEU A 421 -52.41 -43.23 6.94
CA LEU A 421 -53.47 -43.76 7.82
C LEU A 421 -53.53 -43.00 9.14
N LEU A 422 -54.73 -42.58 9.56
CA LEU A 422 -54.97 -41.93 10.84
C LEU A 422 -55.55 -42.88 11.90
N VAL A 423 -56.21 -43.95 11.46
CA VAL A 423 -56.74 -45.02 12.32
C VAL A 423 -56.03 -46.33 11.99
N PRO A 424 -55.45 -47.07 12.95
CA PRO A 424 -54.77 -48.34 12.68
C PRO A 424 -55.65 -49.37 11.98
N LEU A 425 -55.09 -50.16 11.05
CA LEU A 425 -55.87 -51.15 10.29
C LEU A 425 -56.52 -52.19 11.21
N ILE A 426 -55.85 -52.62 12.27
CA ILE A 426 -56.45 -53.46 13.32
C ILE A 426 -57.75 -52.87 13.90
N VAL A 427 -57.81 -51.56 14.14
CA VAL A 427 -59.02 -50.89 14.65
C VAL A 427 -60.10 -50.84 13.57
N GLN A 428 -59.73 -50.45 12.35
CA GLN A 428 -60.66 -50.38 11.21
C GLN A 428 -61.29 -51.75 10.91
N HIS A 429 -60.47 -52.82 10.85
CA HIS A 429 -60.93 -54.17 10.58
C HIS A 429 -61.81 -54.74 11.69
N CYS A 430 -61.46 -54.52 12.97
CA CYS A 430 -62.28 -54.97 14.09
C CYS A 430 -63.66 -54.29 14.09
N ILE A 431 -63.70 -52.97 13.89
CA ILE A 431 -64.95 -52.19 13.81
C ILE A 431 -65.81 -52.68 12.65
N ALA A 432 -65.23 -52.76 11.44
CA ALA A 432 -65.96 -53.19 10.25
C ALA A 432 -66.52 -54.62 10.37
N PHE A 433 -65.77 -55.54 10.99
CA PHE A 433 -66.25 -56.91 11.22
C PHE A 433 -67.40 -56.96 12.23
N ILE A 434 -67.32 -56.20 13.32
CA ILE A 434 -68.37 -56.17 14.35
C ILE A 434 -69.63 -55.45 13.84
N ASP A 435 -69.48 -54.35 13.09
CA ASP A 435 -70.60 -53.67 12.41
C ASP A 435 -71.33 -54.64 11.45
N ALA A 436 -70.61 -55.51 10.74
CA ALA A 436 -71.19 -56.46 9.78
C ALA A 436 -71.79 -57.73 10.40
N HIS A 437 -71.13 -58.33 11.40
CA HIS A 437 -71.44 -59.68 11.90
C HIS A 437 -71.80 -59.76 13.39
N GLY A 438 -71.51 -58.70 14.16
CA GLY A 438 -71.63 -58.71 15.63
C GLY A 438 -72.65 -57.74 16.22
N ILE A 439 -73.11 -56.76 15.46
CA ILE A 439 -73.89 -55.61 15.98
C ILE A 439 -75.24 -56.00 16.60
N ALA A 440 -75.84 -57.11 16.16
CA ALA A 440 -77.10 -57.65 16.67
C ALA A 440 -76.91 -58.70 17.79
N ASN A 441 -75.69 -59.08 18.13
CA ASN A 441 -75.42 -60.16 19.08
C ASN A 441 -75.67 -59.69 20.52
N GLU A 442 -76.51 -60.41 21.26
CA GLU A 442 -76.80 -60.09 22.66
C GLU A 442 -75.51 -60.03 23.49
N GLY A 443 -75.29 -58.92 24.19
CA GLY A 443 -74.12 -58.71 25.04
C GLY A 443 -72.80 -58.53 24.28
N ILE A 444 -72.81 -58.09 23.02
CA ILE A 444 -71.56 -57.70 22.31
C ILE A 444 -70.72 -56.73 23.17
N TYR A 445 -69.39 -56.90 23.14
CA TYR A 445 -68.41 -56.33 24.08
C TYR A 445 -68.51 -56.73 25.56
N ARG A 446 -69.68 -57.09 26.09
CA ARG A 446 -69.84 -57.60 27.47
C ARG A 446 -69.42 -59.06 27.60
N ILE A 447 -69.77 -59.89 26.62
CA ILE A 447 -69.35 -61.29 26.54
C ILE A 447 -67.89 -61.34 26.10
N SER A 448 -67.10 -62.15 26.80
CA SER A 448 -65.68 -62.39 26.47
C SER A 448 -65.54 -63.58 25.53
N GLY A 449 -64.95 -63.35 24.35
CA GLY A 449 -64.51 -64.42 23.46
C GLY A 449 -63.38 -65.27 24.05
N LYS A 450 -63.02 -66.35 23.34
CA LYS A 450 -61.99 -67.30 23.80
C LYS A 450 -60.61 -66.65 23.77
N GLN A 451 -59.99 -66.48 24.93
CA GLN A 451 -58.67 -65.83 25.06
C GLN A 451 -57.59 -66.48 24.19
N SER A 452 -57.62 -67.81 24.03
CA SER A 452 -56.72 -68.54 23.12
C SER A 452 -56.84 -68.07 21.67
N THR A 453 -58.06 -67.76 21.22
CA THR A 453 -58.34 -67.32 19.85
C THR A 453 -58.00 -65.83 19.67
N VAL A 454 -58.22 -65.00 20.70
CA VAL A 454 -57.71 -63.62 20.71
C VAL A 454 -56.18 -63.60 20.52
N GLN A 455 -55.44 -64.43 21.26
CA GLN A 455 -53.98 -64.53 21.11
C GLN A 455 -53.53 -65.12 19.75
N GLN A 456 -54.33 -66.00 19.14
CA GLN A 456 -54.10 -66.45 17.76
C GLN A 456 -54.25 -65.30 16.76
N LEU A 457 -55.28 -64.47 16.89
CA LEU A 457 -55.49 -63.31 16.03
C LEU A 457 -54.40 -62.25 16.20
N VAL A 458 -53.94 -61.97 17.43
CA VAL A 458 -52.76 -61.14 17.73
C VAL A 458 -51.55 -61.60 16.90
N HIS A 459 -51.21 -62.90 16.98
CA HIS A 459 -50.08 -63.45 16.26
C HIS A 459 -50.26 -63.46 14.73
N GLN A 460 -51.49 -63.59 14.23
CA GLN A 460 -51.78 -63.55 12.79
C GLN A 460 -51.61 -62.13 12.23
N ILE A 461 -52.11 -61.11 12.93
CA ILE A 461 -52.08 -59.72 12.44
C ILE A 461 -50.67 -59.11 12.52
N GLU A 462 -49.89 -59.38 13.57
CA GLU A 462 -48.48 -58.93 13.66
C GLU A 462 -47.56 -59.62 12.64
N ARG A 463 -47.97 -60.80 12.12
CA ARG A 463 -47.23 -61.47 11.05
C ARG A 463 -47.19 -60.62 9.77
N ASN A 464 -48.29 -59.95 9.43
CA ASN A 464 -48.43 -59.04 8.29
C ASN A 464 -49.80 -58.32 8.35
N GLU A 465 -49.83 -57.07 8.81
CA GLU A 465 -51.11 -56.37 9.05
C GLU A 465 -51.86 -56.09 7.74
N LYS A 466 -51.13 -55.77 6.66
CA LYS A 466 -51.70 -55.31 5.39
C LYS A 466 -52.48 -56.41 4.66
N ASP A 467 -52.00 -57.64 4.77
CA ASP A 467 -52.62 -58.82 4.15
C ASP A 467 -53.65 -59.51 5.09
N PHE A 468 -53.69 -59.15 6.38
CA PHE A 468 -54.60 -59.75 7.36
C PHE A 468 -56.06 -59.33 7.11
N ARG A 469 -56.98 -60.31 7.08
CA ARG A 469 -58.43 -60.09 7.04
C ARG A 469 -59.10 -61.12 7.95
N PHE A 470 -60.17 -60.73 8.62
CA PHE A 470 -61.02 -61.68 9.36
C PHE A 470 -61.76 -62.60 8.39
N GLU A 471 -61.96 -63.85 8.81
CA GLU A 471 -62.83 -64.80 8.10
C GLU A 471 -64.29 -64.60 8.56
N ASP A 472 -65.28 -64.75 7.68
CA ASP A 472 -66.71 -64.57 8.01
C ASP A 472 -67.24 -65.50 9.13
N ARG A 473 -66.44 -66.52 9.50
CA ARG A 473 -66.72 -67.49 10.58
C ARG A 473 -66.08 -67.14 11.92
N GLU A 474 -65.35 -66.03 12.01
CA GLU A 474 -64.75 -65.57 13.27
C GLU A 474 -65.82 -65.19 14.31
N ASP A 475 -65.56 -65.49 15.57
CA ASP A 475 -66.48 -65.19 16.66
C ASP A 475 -66.48 -63.67 16.98
N PRO A 476 -67.62 -62.96 16.85
CA PRO A 476 -67.67 -61.52 17.15
C PRO A 476 -67.28 -61.17 18.58
N ALA A 477 -67.49 -62.05 19.57
CA ALA A 477 -67.04 -61.82 20.94
C ALA A 477 -65.50 -61.91 21.08
N THR A 478 -64.85 -62.67 20.20
CA THR A 478 -63.39 -62.78 20.10
C THR A 478 -62.79 -61.57 19.38
N VAL A 479 -63.39 -61.09 18.27
CA VAL A 479 -62.96 -59.85 17.60
C VAL A 479 -63.16 -58.61 18.50
N ALA A 480 -64.28 -58.56 19.24
CA ALA A 480 -64.51 -57.56 20.28
C ALA A 480 -63.46 -57.64 21.41
N GLY A 481 -62.98 -58.84 21.74
CA GLY A 481 -61.86 -59.06 22.65
C GLY A 481 -60.54 -58.50 22.12
N LEU A 482 -60.24 -58.72 20.85
CA LEU A 482 -59.03 -58.23 20.17
C LEU A 482 -58.96 -56.69 20.14
N LEU A 483 -60.07 -56.02 19.77
CA LEU A 483 -60.13 -54.55 19.76
C LEU A 483 -59.87 -53.97 21.16
N LYS A 484 -60.54 -54.51 22.19
CA LYS A 484 -60.31 -54.10 23.59
C LYS A 484 -58.88 -54.36 24.03
N LEU A 485 -58.28 -55.47 23.62
CA LEU A 485 -56.89 -55.81 23.94
C LEU A 485 -55.90 -54.81 23.33
N TYR A 486 -56.06 -54.49 22.04
CA TYR A 486 -55.20 -53.53 21.32
C TYR A 486 -55.21 -52.16 22.00
N LEU A 487 -56.40 -51.59 22.23
CA LEU A 487 -56.55 -50.27 22.84
C LEU A 487 -56.01 -50.22 24.28
N ARG A 488 -56.19 -51.29 25.05
CA ARG A 488 -55.64 -51.43 26.41
C ARG A 488 -54.12 -51.60 26.42
N GLN A 489 -53.53 -52.14 25.35
CA GLN A 489 -52.07 -52.33 25.21
C GLN A 489 -51.35 -51.18 24.50
N LEU A 490 -52.02 -50.06 24.20
CA LEU A 490 -51.33 -48.83 23.83
C LEU A 490 -50.42 -48.37 24.99
N PRO A 491 -49.20 -47.84 24.73
CA PRO A 491 -48.28 -47.41 25.79
C PRO A 491 -48.78 -46.21 26.61
N PHE A 492 -49.79 -45.49 26.09
CA PHE A 492 -50.56 -44.48 26.79
C PHE A 492 -52.04 -44.66 26.44
N SER A 493 -52.92 -44.36 27.40
CA SER A 493 -54.38 -44.38 27.22
C SER A 493 -54.81 -43.64 25.95
N LEU A 494 -55.77 -44.22 25.21
CA LEU A 494 -56.32 -43.63 23.99
C LEU A 494 -56.79 -42.19 24.25
N PHE A 495 -57.41 -41.96 25.41
CA PHE A 495 -57.77 -40.65 25.93
C PHE A 495 -57.22 -40.45 27.35
N PRO A 496 -56.12 -39.71 27.55
CA PRO A 496 -55.60 -39.38 28.88
C PRO A 496 -56.55 -38.44 29.65
N PHE A 497 -57.36 -39.01 30.54
CA PHE A 497 -58.33 -38.29 31.35
C PHE A 497 -58.37 -38.89 32.78
N PRO A 498 -57.70 -38.25 33.77
CA PRO A 498 -57.57 -38.79 35.12
C PRO A 498 -58.90 -38.94 35.86
N THR A 499 -59.05 -39.99 36.67
CA THR A 499 -60.30 -40.32 37.38
C THR A 499 -60.84 -39.15 38.22
N ALA A 500 -60.00 -38.36 38.88
CA ALA A 500 -60.43 -37.17 39.61
C ALA A 500 -61.12 -36.13 38.71
N ASP A 501 -60.52 -35.79 37.57
CA ASP A 501 -61.10 -34.87 36.59
C ASP A 501 -62.40 -35.44 35.96
N ARG A 502 -62.47 -36.77 35.77
CA ARG A 502 -63.65 -37.45 35.21
C ARG A 502 -64.84 -37.49 36.18
N LEU A 503 -64.58 -37.69 37.47
CA LEU A 503 -65.60 -37.59 38.52
C LEU A 503 -66.08 -36.13 38.70
N ALA A 504 -65.18 -35.15 38.61
CA ALA A 504 -65.56 -33.73 38.58
C ALA A 504 -66.46 -33.41 37.38
N PHE A 505 -66.07 -33.82 36.17
CA PHE A 505 -66.90 -33.73 34.96
C PHE A 505 -68.28 -34.37 35.15
N SER A 506 -68.33 -35.55 35.77
CA SER A 506 -69.58 -36.30 36.00
C SER A 506 -70.49 -35.64 37.05
N ALA A 507 -69.95 -34.83 37.95
CA ALA A 507 -70.71 -34.00 38.87
C ALA A 507 -71.18 -32.66 38.23
N ASP A 508 -70.40 -32.11 37.31
CA ASP A 508 -70.70 -30.82 36.66
C ASP A 508 -71.65 -30.96 35.47
N ILE A 509 -71.62 -32.08 34.74
CA ILE A 509 -72.56 -32.38 33.64
C ILE A 509 -74.02 -32.47 34.13
N MET A 510 -74.23 -32.80 35.42
CA MET A 510 -75.55 -32.80 36.07
C MET A 510 -76.04 -31.40 36.46
N LYS A 511 -75.18 -30.38 36.44
CA LYS A 511 -75.51 -28.98 36.78
C LYS A 511 -75.62 -28.13 35.51
N ASP A 512 -74.53 -28.10 34.73
CA ASP A 512 -74.32 -27.20 33.60
C ASP A 512 -73.89 -28.01 32.36
N PHE A 513 -74.86 -28.54 31.63
CA PHE A 513 -74.62 -29.46 30.51
C PHE A 513 -73.72 -28.85 29.42
N GLU A 514 -74.16 -27.74 28.83
CA GLU A 514 -73.53 -27.12 27.66
C GLU A 514 -72.05 -26.71 27.85
N PRO A 515 -71.66 -25.94 28.90
CA PRO A 515 -70.26 -25.58 29.09
C PRO A 515 -69.39 -26.81 29.44
N THR A 516 -69.97 -27.84 30.06
CA THR A 516 -69.27 -29.08 30.40
C THR A 516 -68.98 -29.92 29.16
N ILE A 517 -69.94 -30.06 28.24
CA ILE A 517 -69.73 -30.65 26.90
C ILE A 517 -68.68 -29.87 26.11
N ALA A 518 -68.76 -28.53 26.08
CA ALA A 518 -67.76 -27.70 25.43
C ALA A 518 -66.35 -27.85 26.05
N SER A 519 -66.27 -28.13 27.35
CA SER A 519 -65.01 -28.45 28.04
C SER A 519 -64.41 -29.77 27.57
N LEU A 520 -65.24 -30.82 27.43
CA LEU A 520 -64.81 -32.12 26.91
C LEU A 520 -64.33 -32.03 25.46
N ALA A 521 -65.08 -31.34 24.58
CA ALA A 521 -64.68 -31.12 23.19
C ALA A 521 -63.34 -30.36 23.08
N ARG A 522 -63.05 -29.40 23.96
CA ARG A 522 -61.73 -28.73 24.03
C ARG A 522 -60.61 -29.68 24.49
N ARG A 523 -60.90 -30.70 25.30
CA ARG A 523 -59.92 -31.70 25.72
C ARG A 523 -59.64 -32.70 24.58
N LEU A 524 -60.67 -33.16 23.86
CA LEU A 524 -60.53 -34.01 22.67
C LEU A 524 -59.63 -33.38 21.60
N ARG A 525 -59.83 -32.08 21.30
CA ARG A 525 -59.00 -31.31 20.34
C ARG A 525 -57.52 -31.17 20.70
N ARG A 526 -57.11 -31.54 21.93
CA ARG A 526 -55.71 -31.50 22.39
C ARG A 526 -54.97 -32.83 22.25
N LEU A 527 -55.67 -33.91 21.91
CA LEU A 527 -55.05 -35.21 21.65
C LEU A 527 -54.22 -35.16 20.34
N ALA A 528 -53.27 -36.08 20.16
CA ALA A 528 -52.60 -36.21 18.87
C ALA A 528 -53.59 -36.59 17.75
N VAL A 529 -53.33 -36.19 16.51
CA VAL A 529 -54.23 -36.42 15.36
C VAL A 529 -54.65 -37.91 15.22
N PRO A 530 -53.74 -38.90 15.35
CA PRO A 530 -54.13 -40.32 15.31
C PRO A 530 -55.04 -40.74 16.48
N ASN A 531 -54.80 -40.21 17.69
CA ASN A 531 -55.67 -40.45 18.85
C ASN A 531 -57.06 -39.85 18.65
N GLN A 532 -57.16 -38.64 18.08
CA GLN A 532 -58.46 -38.01 17.77
C GLN A 532 -59.26 -38.87 16.79
N ALA A 533 -58.64 -39.30 15.69
CA ALA A 533 -59.29 -40.11 14.66
C ALA A 533 -59.65 -41.52 15.16
N THR A 534 -58.76 -42.16 15.93
CA THR A 534 -58.99 -43.51 16.48
C THR A 534 -60.08 -43.51 17.54
N LEU A 535 -60.10 -42.50 18.43
CA LEU A 535 -61.14 -42.34 19.43
C LEU A 535 -62.50 -41.99 18.78
N LYS A 536 -62.50 -41.16 17.73
CA LYS A 536 -63.69 -40.86 16.93
C LYS A 536 -64.29 -42.14 16.33
N ALA A 537 -63.49 -42.91 15.59
CA ALA A 537 -63.93 -44.15 14.95
C ALA A 537 -64.48 -45.16 15.97
N LEU A 538 -63.82 -45.30 17.12
CA LEU A 538 -64.30 -46.16 18.22
C LEU A 538 -65.66 -45.68 18.76
N VAL A 539 -65.78 -44.40 19.11
CA VAL A 539 -66.99 -43.87 19.76
C VAL A 539 -68.18 -43.84 18.79
N GLU A 540 -67.96 -43.51 17.52
CA GLU A 540 -68.98 -43.62 16.47
C GLU A 540 -69.45 -45.07 16.25
N HIS A 541 -68.55 -46.06 16.35
CA HIS A 541 -68.93 -47.47 16.33
C HIS A 541 -69.77 -47.86 17.56
N LEU A 542 -69.36 -47.45 18.76
CA LEU A 542 -70.13 -47.74 19.98
C LEU A 542 -71.52 -47.08 19.95
N ALA A 543 -71.66 -45.90 19.34
CA ALA A 543 -72.97 -45.29 19.11
C ALA A 543 -73.87 -46.15 18.21
N ARG A 544 -73.35 -46.69 17.09
CA ARG A 544 -74.09 -47.65 16.24
C ARG A 544 -74.50 -48.91 17.00
N VAL A 545 -73.68 -49.40 17.92
CA VAL A 545 -74.05 -50.53 18.79
C VAL A 545 -75.22 -50.16 19.71
N VAL A 546 -75.25 -48.96 20.29
CA VAL A 546 -76.39 -48.47 21.10
C VAL A 546 -77.66 -48.29 20.27
N GLU A 547 -77.58 -47.86 19.01
CA GLU A 547 -78.74 -47.80 18.10
C GLU A 547 -79.42 -49.17 17.91
N HIS A 548 -78.68 -50.27 18.15
CA HIS A 548 -79.17 -51.65 18.08
C HIS A 548 -79.47 -52.26 19.47
N GLU A 549 -79.58 -51.46 20.53
CA GLU A 549 -79.95 -51.91 21.90
C GLU A 549 -81.17 -52.87 21.94
N PRO A 550 -82.26 -52.68 21.17
CA PRO A 550 -83.42 -53.56 21.24
C PRO A 550 -83.12 -55.04 20.96
N THR A 551 -82.08 -55.34 20.16
CA THR A 551 -81.61 -56.70 19.90
C THR A 551 -80.42 -57.05 20.79
N ASN A 552 -79.36 -56.25 20.80
CA ASN A 552 -78.09 -56.60 21.45
C ASN A 552 -78.03 -56.34 22.97
N LYS A 553 -79.01 -55.61 23.52
CA LYS A 553 -79.15 -55.27 24.96
C LYS A 553 -78.01 -54.40 25.54
N MET A 554 -77.26 -53.69 24.70
CA MET A 554 -76.12 -52.86 25.09
C MET A 554 -76.45 -51.37 25.06
N THR A 555 -76.82 -50.81 26.22
CA THR A 555 -77.01 -49.36 26.41
C THR A 555 -75.68 -48.60 26.41
N ALA A 556 -75.75 -47.28 26.23
CA ALA A 556 -74.57 -46.40 26.38
C ALA A 556 -73.91 -46.52 27.77
N ALA A 557 -74.70 -46.68 28.83
CA ALA A 557 -74.20 -46.92 30.19
C ALA A 557 -73.48 -48.29 30.30
N ASN A 558 -74.04 -49.36 29.71
CA ASN A 558 -73.42 -50.69 29.70
C ASN A 558 -72.07 -50.68 28.97
N LEU A 559 -71.99 -50.03 27.81
CA LEU A 559 -70.75 -49.87 27.05
C LEU A 559 -69.77 -48.92 27.76
N GLY A 560 -70.28 -47.88 28.42
CA GLY A 560 -69.49 -46.93 29.21
C GLY A 560 -68.64 -47.62 30.28
N VAL A 561 -69.26 -48.52 31.07
CA VAL A 561 -68.57 -49.32 32.09
C VAL A 561 -67.51 -50.27 31.48
N ILE A 562 -67.76 -50.81 30.29
CA ILE A 562 -66.83 -51.74 29.63
C ILE A 562 -65.63 -51.00 29.00
N PHE A 563 -65.86 -49.82 28.42
CA PHE A 563 -64.84 -49.09 27.67
C PHE A 563 -64.09 -48.04 28.49
N ALA A 564 -64.60 -47.56 29.62
CA ALA A 564 -63.83 -46.69 30.53
C ALA A 564 -62.43 -47.26 30.87
N PRO A 565 -62.28 -48.50 31.38
CA PRO A 565 -60.96 -49.06 31.67
C PRO A 565 -60.11 -49.33 30.41
N VAL A 566 -60.70 -49.42 29.22
CA VAL A 566 -59.99 -49.62 27.95
C VAL A 566 -59.47 -48.31 27.37
N VAL A 567 -60.27 -47.25 27.43
CA VAL A 567 -60.00 -45.94 26.82
C VAL A 567 -59.15 -45.05 27.72
N PHE A 568 -59.37 -45.11 29.04
CA PHE A 568 -58.64 -44.35 30.06
C PHE A 568 -57.49 -45.13 30.70
N GLN A 569 -57.37 -46.44 30.44
CA GLN A 569 -56.38 -47.35 31.04
C GLN A 569 -56.30 -47.26 32.57
N GLU A 570 -57.44 -47.47 33.22
CA GLU A 570 -57.52 -47.50 34.68
C GLU A 570 -56.93 -48.81 35.23
N GLU A 571 -56.09 -48.72 36.25
CA GLU A 571 -55.56 -49.89 36.95
C GLU A 571 -56.69 -50.71 37.59
N GLU A 572 -56.62 -52.03 37.46
CA GLU A 572 -57.60 -53.01 37.98
C GLU A 572 -57.55 -53.17 39.52
N VAL A 573 -57.12 -52.13 40.24
CA VAL A 573 -56.81 -52.14 41.69
C VAL A 573 -58.00 -51.66 42.54
N ALA A 574 -59.08 -51.19 41.92
CA ALA A 574 -60.33 -50.90 42.62
C ALA A 574 -61.09 -52.19 42.98
N THR A 575 -60.73 -52.78 44.12
CA THR A 575 -61.44 -53.91 44.74
C THR A 575 -62.95 -53.61 44.84
N ILE A 576 -63.78 -54.65 44.70
CA ILE A 576 -65.26 -54.62 44.66
C ILE A 576 -65.90 -53.82 45.83
N GLU A 577 -65.15 -53.64 46.93
CA GLU A 577 -65.58 -52.87 48.11
C GLU A 577 -65.64 -51.34 47.88
N SER A 578 -64.82 -50.76 47.00
CA SER A 578 -64.87 -49.31 46.70
C SER A 578 -66.09 -48.90 45.86
N ALA A 579 -66.72 -49.85 45.15
CA ALA A 579 -67.82 -49.56 44.22
C ALA A 579 -69.13 -49.13 44.90
N LYS A 580 -69.28 -49.30 46.22
CA LYS A 580 -70.56 -49.01 46.92
C LYS A 580 -70.80 -47.54 47.25
N ASN A 581 -69.75 -46.72 47.33
CA ASN A 581 -69.84 -45.29 47.66
C ASN A 581 -69.16 -44.35 46.63
N SER A 582 -68.65 -44.88 45.51
CA SER A 582 -68.02 -44.03 44.48
C SER A 582 -69.06 -43.27 43.65
N ALA A 583 -68.76 -42.02 43.30
CA ALA A 583 -69.54 -41.27 42.33
C ALA A 583 -69.49 -41.98 40.96
N LYS A 584 -70.61 -41.98 40.21
CA LYS A 584 -70.68 -42.59 38.89
C LYS A 584 -69.83 -41.78 37.90
N ASP A 585 -68.91 -42.45 37.23
CA ASP A 585 -68.21 -41.89 36.08
C ASP A 585 -69.10 -41.99 34.84
N LEU A 586 -69.47 -40.84 34.29
CA LEU A 586 -70.35 -40.71 33.13
C LEU A 586 -69.58 -40.33 31.86
N VAL A 587 -68.26 -40.15 31.90
CA VAL A 587 -67.51 -39.60 30.76
C VAL A 587 -67.66 -40.48 29.52
N MET A 588 -67.51 -41.81 29.66
CA MET A 588 -67.61 -42.71 28.50
C MET A 588 -69.04 -42.82 27.96
N GLU A 589 -70.05 -42.78 28.83
CA GLU A 589 -71.47 -42.75 28.45
C GLU A 589 -71.81 -41.45 27.68
N VAL A 590 -71.29 -40.31 28.13
CA VAL A 590 -71.44 -39.01 27.47
C VAL A 590 -70.68 -38.96 26.14
N LEU A 591 -69.47 -39.52 26.05
CA LEU A 591 -68.72 -39.64 24.79
C LEU A 591 -69.55 -40.37 23.72
N ILE A 592 -70.17 -41.50 24.06
CA ILE A 592 -71.04 -42.29 23.16
C ILE A 592 -72.32 -41.50 22.81
N SER A 593 -73.01 -40.98 23.83
CA SER A 593 -74.33 -40.35 23.66
C SER A 593 -74.28 -39.00 22.94
N GLN A 594 -73.16 -38.28 23.04
CA GLN A 594 -72.95 -36.94 22.45
C GLN A 594 -71.86 -36.96 21.36
N HIS A 595 -71.61 -38.12 20.74
CA HIS A 595 -70.50 -38.31 19.80
C HIS A 595 -70.55 -37.32 18.63
N ALA A 596 -71.74 -37.06 18.06
CA ALA A 596 -71.91 -36.15 16.93
C ALA A 596 -71.39 -34.74 17.24
N THR A 597 -71.75 -34.19 18.41
CA THR A 597 -71.34 -32.85 18.88
C THR A 597 -69.88 -32.82 19.34
N LEU A 598 -69.41 -33.87 20.02
CA LEU A 598 -68.07 -33.92 20.61
C LEU A 598 -66.95 -34.14 19.57
N PHE A 599 -67.24 -34.87 18.49
CA PHE A 599 -66.27 -35.22 17.44
C PHE A 599 -66.50 -34.43 16.12
N GLU A 600 -67.36 -33.41 16.15
CA GLU A 600 -67.57 -32.49 15.03
C GLU A 600 -66.26 -31.76 14.66
N GLY A 601 -65.95 -31.75 13.36
CA GLY A 601 -64.74 -31.14 12.81
C GLY A 601 -63.42 -31.86 13.17
N LEU A 602 -63.46 -32.96 13.94
CA LEU A 602 -62.27 -33.74 14.25
C LEU A 602 -61.87 -34.62 13.05
N PRO A 603 -60.55 -34.83 12.84
CA PRO A 603 -60.02 -35.61 11.72
C PRO A 603 -60.59 -37.03 11.72
N ALA A 604 -60.93 -37.51 10.53
CA ALA A 604 -61.37 -38.86 10.26
C ALA A 604 -60.56 -39.42 9.07
N ASP A 605 -60.43 -40.73 8.99
CA ASP A 605 -59.67 -41.36 7.93
C ASP A 605 -60.45 -41.29 6.59
N LEU A 606 -59.87 -40.63 5.58
CA LEU A 606 -60.49 -40.44 4.27
C LEU A 606 -60.55 -41.75 3.44
N ALA A 607 -60.03 -42.85 3.97
CA ALA A 607 -59.94 -44.14 3.30
C ALA A 607 -61.22 -44.99 3.35
N ALA A 608 -62.19 -44.71 4.24
CA ALA A 608 -63.39 -45.53 4.44
C ALA A 608 -64.25 -45.74 3.17
N GLY A 609 -64.11 -44.87 2.16
CA GLY A 609 -64.78 -45.01 0.86
C GLY A 609 -63.97 -45.70 -0.26
N ARG A 610 -62.79 -46.29 0.01
CA ARG A 610 -61.83 -46.73 -1.05
C ARG A 610 -61.49 -48.22 -1.08
N LEU A 611 -62.22 -49.10 -0.38
CA LEU A 611 -62.03 -50.55 -0.52
C LEU A 611 -62.49 -51.14 -1.88
N SER A 612 -62.91 -50.29 -2.83
CA SER A 612 -63.08 -50.66 -4.23
C SER A 612 -62.50 -49.59 -5.16
N ARG A 613 -61.21 -49.75 -5.55
CA ARG A 613 -60.67 -49.65 -6.93
C ARG A 613 -59.14 -49.77 -6.94
N ALA A 614 -58.61 -50.48 -7.93
CA ALA A 614 -57.18 -50.75 -8.12
C ALA A 614 -56.31 -49.48 -8.35
N PRO A 615 -55.00 -49.51 -8.08
CA PRO A 615 -54.14 -48.33 -8.02
C PRO A 615 -53.68 -47.86 -9.41
N SER A 616 -53.45 -46.55 -9.54
CA SER A 616 -52.72 -45.98 -10.68
C SER A 616 -51.93 -44.72 -10.29
N GLY A 617 -50.69 -44.63 -10.76
CA GLY A 617 -50.04 -43.37 -11.11
C GLY A 617 -49.53 -42.45 -9.97
N SER A 618 -48.37 -42.79 -9.43
CA SER A 618 -47.27 -41.87 -9.06
C SER A 618 -47.49 -40.34 -9.13
N ALA A 619 -47.23 -39.63 -8.02
CA ALA A 619 -46.89 -38.21 -8.05
C ALA A 619 -45.98 -37.80 -6.86
N SER A 620 -44.68 -38.14 -6.92
CA SER A 620 -43.68 -37.58 -6.01
C SER A 620 -43.43 -36.10 -6.35
N ARG A 621 -44.04 -35.17 -5.59
CA ARG A 621 -43.81 -33.73 -5.76
C ARG A 621 -42.61 -33.27 -4.94
N ALA A 622 -41.43 -33.29 -5.55
CA ALA A 622 -40.21 -32.72 -4.96
C ALA A 622 -40.39 -31.21 -4.72
N LEU A 623 -40.05 -30.75 -3.51
CA LEU A 623 -40.02 -29.34 -3.16
C LEU A 623 -38.66 -28.74 -3.56
N SER A 624 -38.66 -27.76 -4.47
CA SER A 624 -37.46 -26.99 -4.80
C SER A 624 -37.17 -25.94 -3.71
N PRO A 625 -35.91 -25.73 -3.29
CA PRO A 625 -35.58 -24.69 -2.31
C PRO A 625 -35.67 -23.29 -2.93
N ALA A 626 -36.12 -22.31 -2.14
CA ALA A 626 -36.31 -20.94 -2.58
C ALA A 626 -34.96 -20.25 -2.89
N ARG A 627 -34.83 -19.73 -4.11
CA ARG A 627 -33.62 -19.05 -4.60
C ARG A 627 -33.57 -17.62 -4.04
N HIS A 628 -32.83 -17.39 -2.96
CA HIS A 628 -32.52 -16.03 -2.51
C HIS A 628 -31.65 -15.33 -3.55
N GLN A 629 -32.18 -14.25 -4.13
CA GLN A 629 -31.47 -13.40 -5.07
C GLN A 629 -30.61 -12.40 -4.30
N THR A 630 -29.31 -12.65 -4.19
CA THR A 630 -28.34 -11.59 -3.93
C THR A 630 -28.06 -10.85 -5.25
N PRO A 631 -28.00 -9.50 -5.25
CA PRO A 631 -27.62 -8.76 -6.44
C PRO A 631 -26.15 -9.04 -6.80
N PRO A 632 -25.79 -9.11 -8.10
CA PRO A 632 -24.43 -9.43 -8.52
C PRO A 632 -23.45 -8.33 -8.11
N PHE A 633 -22.32 -8.74 -7.54
CA PHE A 633 -21.24 -7.88 -7.03
C PHE A 633 -20.77 -6.81 -8.03
N GLU A 634 -20.80 -7.11 -9.34
CA GLU A 634 -20.46 -6.16 -10.42
C GLU A 634 -21.31 -4.88 -10.38
N GLN A 635 -22.62 -4.97 -10.06
CA GLN A 635 -23.47 -3.77 -9.94
C GLN A 635 -23.11 -2.92 -8.73
N GLN A 636 -22.68 -3.53 -7.62
CA GLN A 636 -22.19 -2.78 -6.46
C GLN A 636 -20.87 -2.07 -6.76
N VAL A 637 -19.93 -2.74 -7.44
CA VAL A 637 -18.65 -2.15 -7.86
C VAL A 637 -18.87 -0.99 -8.84
N GLN A 638 -19.74 -1.15 -9.85
CA GLN A 638 -20.07 -0.06 -10.77
C GLN A 638 -20.76 1.12 -10.06
N GLN A 639 -21.65 0.88 -9.10
CA GLN A 639 -22.22 1.96 -8.28
C GLN A 639 -21.17 2.66 -7.40
N GLN A 640 -20.16 1.94 -6.89
CA GLN A 640 -19.06 2.54 -6.13
C GLN A 640 -18.14 3.39 -7.02
N ILE A 641 -17.79 2.91 -8.23
CA ILE A 641 -17.01 3.69 -9.20
C ILE A 641 -17.75 4.97 -9.59
N LEU A 642 -19.06 4.89 -9.84
CA LEU A 642 -19.88 6.06 -10.17
C LEU A 642 -19.92 7.09 -9.03
N LYS A 643 -20.00 6.64 -7.77
CA LYS A 643 -19.95 7.50 -6.58
C LYS A 643 -18.60 8.19 -6.43
N ILE A 644 -17.48 7.50 -6.71
CA ILE A 644 -16.14 8.09 -6.68
C ILE A 644 -15.99 9.16 -7.77
N GLN A 645 -16.51 8.93 -8.97
CA GLN A 645 -16.54 9.94 -10.03
C GLN A 645 -17.44 11.14 -9.71
N GLN A 646 -18.57 10.94 -9.03
CA GLN A 646 -19.44 12.04 -8.59
C GLN A 646 -18.80 12.87 -7.46
N ALA A 647 -18.10 12.23 -6.52
CA ALA A 647 -17.40 12.92 -5.44
C ALA A 647 -16.27 13.83 -5.98
N SER A 648 -15.46 13.35 -6.92
CA SER A 648 -14.37 14.16 -7.52
C SER A 648 -14.89 15.32 -8.38
N LEU A 649 -16.03 15.17 -9.04
CA LEU A 649 -16.74 16.27 -9.71
C LEU A 649 -17.26 17.32 -8.71
N GLN A 650 -17.75 16.90 -7.55
CA GLN A 650 -18.18 17.82 -6.49
C GLN A 650 -17.01 18.58 -5.85
N GLU A 651 -15.87 17.92 -5.63
CA GLU A 651 -14.65 18.59 -5.15
C GLU A 651 -14.13 19.63 -6.16
N GLN A 652 -14.14 19.33 -7.46
CA GLN A 652 -13.80 20.32 -8.50
C GLN A 652 -14.74 21.53 -8.49
N GLN A 653 -16.06 21.32 -8.28
CA GLN A 653 -17.02 22.43 -8.18
C GLN A 653 -16.82 23.26 -6.90
N GLN A 654 -16.51 22.63 -5.76
CA GLN A 654 -16.17 23.37 -4.53
C GLN A 654 -14.88 24.18 -4.68
N GLN A 655 -13.86 23.65 -5.34
CA GLN A 655 -12.62 24.38 -5.63
C GLN A 655 -12.84 25.58 -6.56
N GLN A 656 -13.75 25.47 -7.54
CA GLN A 656 -14.16 26.63 -8.36
C GLN A 656 -14.95 27.68 -7.56
N GLN A 657 -15.82 27.27 -6.63
CA GLN A 657 -16.58 28.21 -5.80
C GLN A 657 -15.70 28.94 -4.77
N GLN A 658 -14.68 28.27 -4.20
CA GLN A 658 -13.74 28.91 -3.27
C GLN A 658 -12.85 29.98 -3.94
N GLN A 659 -12.67 29.95 -5.27
CA GLN A 659 -11.95 31.02 -5.99
C GLN A 659 -12.81 32.28 -6.22
N GLN A 660 -14.11 32.27 -5.92
CA GLN A 660 -15.01 33.43 -6.11
C GLN A 660 -15.28 34.25 -4.84
N HIS A 661 -14.83 33.80 -3.65
CA HIS A 661 -15.03 34.52 -2.39
C HIS A 661 -13.73 34.76 -1.62
N VAL A 662 -13.04 35.86 -1.96
CA VAL A 662 -12.02 36.48 -1.10
C VAL A 662 -12.52 37.85 -0.66
N PRO A 663 -12.96 38.03 0.61
CA PRO A 663 -13.27 39.35 1.14
C PRO A 663 -11.98 40.06 1.60
N LEU A 664 -11.61 41.14 0.91
CA LEU A 664 -10.55 42.05 1.35
C LEU A 664 -11.09 43.01 2.42
N GLN A 665 -10.51 42.98 3.62
CA GLN A 665 -10.76 44.02 4.64
C GLN A 665 -9.57 44.25 5.58
N ALA A 666 -8.80 45.32 5.32
CA ALA A 666 -7.91 46.05 6.24
C ALA A 666 -7.52 47.40 5.56
N PRO A 667 -7.04 48.44 6.28
CA PRO A 667 -7.84 49.64 6.48
C PRO A 667 -7.45 50.86 5.62
N LEU A 668 -8.34 51.84 5.59
CA LEU A 668 -8.21 53.11 4.86
C LEU A 668 -7.04 53.99 5.35
N GLN A 669 -6.22 54.46 4.42
CA GLN A 669 -5.44 55.69 4.62
C GLN A 669 -5.22 56.48 3.31
N GLN A 670 -5.77 57.71 3.32
CA GLN A 670 -5.46 58.89 2.51
C GLN A 670 -5.60 58.84 0.96
N LEU A 671 -6.52 59.68 0.48
CA LEU A 671 -6.81 59.97 -0.92
C LEU A 671 -5.78 60.93 -1.54
N GLN A 672 -5.29 60.60 -2.74
CA GLN A 672 -4.89 61.55 -3.77
C GLN A 672 -5.53 61.13 -5.11
N PRO A 673 -6.02 62.05 -5.95
CA PRO A 673 -6.76 61.71 -7.16
C PRO A 673 -5.86 61.31 -8.34
N LEU A 674 -6.30 60.30 -9.11
CA LEU A 674 -5.66 59.88 -10.38
C LEU A 674 -6.11 60.76 -11.56
N PRO A 675 -5.31 60.90 -12.63
CA PRO A 675 -5.74 61.53 -13.89
C PRO A 675 -6.59 60.57 -14.75
N GLN A 676 -7.43 61.15 -15.64
CA GLN A 676 -8.29 60.41 -16.57
C GLN A 676 -7.52 59.88 -17.81
N PRO A 677 -8.02 58.82 -18.49
CA PRO A 677 -7.36 58.19 -19.63
C PRO A 677 -7.66 58.90 -20.98
N LEU A 678 -6.72 58.75 -21.93
CA LEU A 678 -6.86 59.19 -23.33
C LEU A 678 -7.43 58.08 -24.25
N PRO A 679 -8.07 58.42 -25.37
CA PRO A 679 -8.75 57.48 -26.27
C PRO A 679 -7.82 56.76 -27.28
N PRO A 680 -8.29 55.68 -27.95
CA PRO A 680 -7.44 54.81 -28.76
C PRO A 680 -7.26 55.29 -30.21
N HIS A 681 -6.02 55.20 -30.73
CA HIS A 681 -5.71 55.31 -32.16
C HIS A 681 -5.06 54.03 -32.71
N GLN A 682 -5.84 53.33 -33.55
CA GLN A 682 -5.51 52.67 -34.82
C GLN A 682 -4.07 52.16 -35.08
N LEU A 683 -3.97 50.87 -35.45
CA LEU A 683 -2.86 50.27 -36.19
C LEU A 683 -3.31 49.84 -37.61
N PRO A 684 -2.52 50.10 -38.67
CA PRO A 684 -2.74 49.61 -40.04
C PRO A 684 -2.14 48.18 -40.25
N PRO A 685 -2.33 47.51 -41.42
CA PRO A 685 -2.69 46.09 -41.43
C PRO A 685 -1.57 45.09 -41.79
N ASN A 686 -1.85 43.82 -41.52
CA ASN A 686 -1.18 42.67 -42.13
C ASN A 686 -1.80 42.37 -43.50
N ASP A 687 -0.95 42.00 -44.47
CA ASP A 687 -1.37 41.34 -45.71
C ASP A 687 -0.54 40.06 -45.95
N ASP A 688 -0.93 39.30 -46.98
CA ASP A 688 -0.29 38.07 -47.48
C ASP A 688 -0.41 36.77 -46.66
N ARG A 689 -1.55 36.09 -46.85
CA ARG A 689 -1.59 34.63 -47.03
C ARG A 689 -2.29 34.29 -48.35
N PRO A 690 -1.74 33.38 -49.18
CA PRO A 690 -2.54 32.70 -50.20
C PRO A 690 -3.43 31.61 -49.55
N ARG A 691 -4.68 31.55 -50.02
CA ARG A 691 -5.62 30.44 -49.78
C ARG A 691 -5.14 29.13 -50.41
N LEU A 692 -5.66 28.00 -49.93
CA LEU A 692 -6.37 27.03 -50.77
C LEU A 692 -7.49 26.32 -49.97
N GLN A 693 -8.51 25.81 -50.66
CA GLN A 693 -9.76 25.27 -50.10
C GLN A 693 -9.87 23.72 -50.25
N PRO A 694 -10.85 23.05 -49.62
CA PRO A 694 -10.90 21.59 -49.50
C PRO A 694 -11.84 20.87 -50.51
N SER A 695 -11.54 19.60 -50.78
CA SER A 695 -12.37 18.58 -51.48
C SER A 695 -11.77 17.20 -51.16
N SER A 696 -12.41 16.26 -50.45
CA SER A 696 -13.55 15.39 -50.82
C SER A 696 -13.18 14.13 -51.64
N SER A 697 -14.02 13.10 -51.49
CA SER A 697 -14.11 11.81 -52.24
C SER A 697 -13.07 10.69 -51.99
N ALA A 698 -13.61 9.47 -51.96
CA ALA A 698 -12.96 8.18 -51.77
C ALA A 698 -12.47 7.56 -53.09
N ASP A 699 -11.62 6.54 -52.99
CA ASP A 699 -11.81 5.17 -53.54
C ASP A 699 -10.58 4.31 -53.21
N ILE A 700 -10.73 3.16 -52.55
CA ILE A 700 -10.74 1.80 -53.15
C ILE A 700 -9.56 1.53 -54.09
N TYR A 701 -8.63 0.67 -53.68
CA TYR A 701 -8.25 -0.55 -54.43
C TYR A 701 -7.54 -1.56 -53.50
N ASP A 702 -8.02 -2.79 -53.53
CA ASP A 702 -7.36 -4.01 -53.05
C ASP A 702 -6.61 -4.65 -54.25
N ILE A 703 -5.51 -5.38 -54.01
CA ILE A 703 -5.04 -6.51 -54.85
C ILE A 703 -3.84 -7.23 -54.20
N ASN A 704 -3.90 -8.56 -54.30
CA ASN A 704 -2.95 -9.51 -53.73
C ASN A 704 -1.66 -9.73 -54.56
N ALA A 705 -0.73 -10.43 -53.90
CA ALA A 705 0.24 -11.40 -54.45
C ALA A 705 1.62 -10.94 -54.94
N ALA A 706 2.66 -11.39 -54.21
CA ALA A 706 3.69 -12.29 -54.76
C ALA A 706 4.44 -13.05 -53.65
N ARG A 707 4.61 -14.37 -53.82
CA ARG A 707 5.52 -15.25 -53.05
C ARG A 707 6.68 -15.63 -53.99
N PRO A 708 7.93 -15.80 -53.49
CA PRO A 708 8.43 -17.15 -53.19
C PRO A 708 9.22 -17.19 -51.87
N ALA A 709 9.04 -18.17 -50.98
CA ALA A 709 9.55 -19.54 -51.06
C ALA A 709 11.09 -19.65 -51.05
N ASN A 710 11.68 -19.80 -49.86
CA ASN A 710 12.76 -20.77 -49.64
C ASN A 710 12.84 -21.22 -48.17
N SER A 711 13.46 -22.38 -47.95
CA SER A 711 13.36 -23.22 -46.73
C SER A 711 14.59 -23.19 -45.82
N SER A 712 14.39 -23.26 -44.50
CA SER A 712 15.35 -23.90 -43.56
C SER A 712 14.73 -24.18 -42.19
N ASP A 713 14.60 -25.45 -41.81
CA ASP A 713 14.20 -25.91 -40.48
C ASP A 713 15.33 -25.78 -39.42
N PRO A 714 15.01 -25.75 -38.11
CA PRO A 714 15.99 -25.78 -37.03
C PRO A 714 16.39 -27.22 -36.61
N PRO A 715 17.65 -27.47 -36.17
CA PRO A 715 18.14 -28.84 -35.92
C PRO A 715 18.13 -29.31 -34.45
N GLN A 716 17.89 -30.60 -34.28
CA GLN A 716 18.31 -31.49 -33.17
C GLN A 716 18.43 -32.93 -33.73
N PRO A 717 19.09 -33.89 -33.05
CA PRO A 717 20.30 -33.87 -32.23
C PRO A 717 21.33 -34.90 -32.79
N PRO A 718 22.27 -35.45 -31.99
CA PRO A 718 22.63 -36.85 -32.17
C PRO A 718 22.74 -37.67 -30.87
N THR A 719 22.53 -38.99 -31.00
CA THR A 719 22.58 -39.99 -29.92
C THR A 719 23.60 -41.09 -30.20
N SER A 720 24.35 -41.56 -29.18
CA SER A 720 24.81 -42.96 -29.10
C SER A 720 25.08 -43.38 -27.63
N THR A 721 24.35 -44.38 -27.11
CA THR A 721 24.75 -45.79 -26.85
C THR A 721 25.62 -46.05 -25.62
N GLY A 722 25.11 -46.82 -24.65
CA GLY A 722 25.91 -47.50 -23.61
C GLY A 722 25.14 -47.91 -22.34
N ALA A 723 24.78 -49.19 -22.20
CA ALA A 723 24.38 -49.85 -20.95
C ALA A 723 25.32 -51.05 -20.71
N PRO A 724 25.64 -51.48 -19.47
CA PRO A 724 24.76 -52.35 -18.65
C PRO A 724 25.03 -52.20 -17.11
N PRO A 725 24.82 -53.20 -16.21
CA PRO A 725 23.67 -54.08 -15.93
C PRO A 725 23.08 -53.88 -14.49
N PRO A 726 22.01 -54.60 -14.07
CA PRO A 726 21.47 -54.53 -12.71
C PRO A 726 22.05 -55.58 -11.74
N SER A 727 22.05 -55.27 -10.44
CA SER A 727 22.46 -56.17 -9.35
C SER A 727 21.34 -56.39 -8.32
N LEU A 728 21.21 -57.64 -7.85
CA LEU A 728 20.19 -58.11 -6.92
C LEU A 728 20.65 -58.09 -5.45
N LEU A 729 19.67 -58.14 -4.53
CA LEU A 729 19.73 -58.74 -3.19
C LEU A 729 20.75 -58.20 -2.16
N SER A 730 20.24 -57.51 -1.13
CA SER A 730 20.46 -57.91 0.29
C SER A 730 19.49 -57.17 1.22
N SER A 731 19.09 -57.85 2.32
CA SER A 731 18.20 -57.36 3.38
C SER A 731 18.96 -57.31 4.74
N PRO A 732 18.35 -57.26 5.93
CA PRO A 732 18.29 -56.03 6.73
C PRO A 732 18.98 -56.10 8.11
N THR A 733 19.34 -54.94 8.66
CA THR A 733 19.51 -54.60 10.10
C THR A 733 19.64 -53.05 10.20
N GLY A 734 19.30 -52.34 11.27
CA GLY A 734 18.63 -52.70 12.52
C GLY A 734 18.95 -51.68 13.62
N SER A 735 17.98 -50.86 14.05
CA SER A 735 17.90 -50.11 15.33
C SER A 735 16.54 -49.42 15.41
#